data_AF-A0A3N9XFK7-F1
#
_entry.id   AF-A0A3N9XFK7-F1
#
_cell.length_a   1.000
_cell.length_b   1.000
_cell.length_c   1.000
_cell.angle_alpha   90.00
_cell.angle_beta   90.00
_cell.angle_gamma   90.00
#
_symmetry.space_group_name_H-M   'P 1'
#
loop_
_entity.id
_entity.type
_entity.pdbx_description
1 polymer ?
#
loop_
_entity_poly.entity_id
_entity_poly.type
_entity_poly.pdbx_seq_one_letter_code
_entity_poly.pdbx_strand_id
1 'polypeptide(L)'
;SSHSRALRPRPSPFHGDALVAGLRLPGSDVVLPVTGRPHHRGELELTVWSADGREPVDRCRASRHLPPLAWWHALAPRDASGSARLRRLDAADAARLMAIDDTVTKSTEINAVALALVTEVLTEVTDPVLRTVVAEKVVRAVRLRRRLEGVPQLLATEPVDETTVDAVADDLLRTAWSGLLPAQRFTYYSGRAQTQREILRQVTAVADLLAAGTVEDVPQASPTWVDALGGLGALAVRAAAPITSEQERSALAQLLSTLGGTVLAEPAQAVRVLTATWDEAPEENQRVIQRDGAQVTVLLPERGPIWYAGGGKQWRRTAVQWSPNGRFTPPPGATVEAETVAAGWRGADRIRAFCRLLAEQGPAPWRAECVDDLVQRTGMTRAEAALLLAGLPGIDDWQANFLTADQRRVLGVNSTQARTAREALKSLSYGHRIALVDAAMPQDPADLWRKGPNVDRLATAWLALRGTRVVIGEQLLADATRILPTNRAADILQTIANPAPGSWLTTDGESQPGDWGRLETTATSGTPFDGNHLYGCTVALLWLAYQLPWGDPMRDALPRALELLRQRLRNPRLLIGAGRHEVDEPPQVGPALVAGHTFRDEVVHHLAPARLSGPQDPAVSFISGPVADALRLVLSPDIAAALSTPDGASGEHRDARVSAPDLVDSVAAHTGLDRDSAGYYLQLLALPNPTDVNVRTWNAWKPATLKHAQAALLDLGLVVAGKRERAGRGVFLPGGWLVAKSPNPPMEAWKQPLYLFLNGLTLVTRTMPELFRTAWDRVTADDTPRYLDLQEKA
;
A
#
# COMPACT_ATOMS: atom_id res chain seq x y z
N SER A 1 -34.98 37.03 4.71
CA SER A 1 -34.44 36.21 5.81
C SER A 1 -34.55 34.75 5.39
N SER A 2 -33.62 34.29 4.54
CA SER A 2 -32.46 33.45 4.91
C SER A 2 -32.85 32.08 5.46
N HIS A 3 -32.79 31.08 4.58
CA HIS A 3 -32.16 29.74 4.75
C HIS A 3 -32.85 28.74 3.82
N SER A 4 -32.25 28.48 2.66
CA SER A 4 -32.59 27.30 1.85
C SER A 4 -31.36 26.43 1.64
N ARG A 5 -31.41 25.29 2.35
CA ARG A 5 -30.63 24.04 2.27
C ARG A 5 -29.59 23.93 1.16
N ALA A 6 -28.32 23.94 1.57
CA ALA A 6 -27.26 23.21 0.90
C ALA A 6 -27.42 21.70 1.21
N LEU A 7 -27.76 20.90 0.20
CA LEU A 7 -27.60 19.45 0.23
C LEU A 7 -26.36 19.05 -0.59
N ARG A 8 -25.60 18.14 0.02
CA ARG A 8 -24.22 17.72 -0.24
C ARG A 8 -23.98 17.02 -1.59
N PRO A 9 -22.69 16.88 -2.00
CA PRO A 9 -22.29 16.37 -3.31
C PRO A 9 -22.20 14.84 -3.40
N ARG A 10 -22.28 14.38 -4.67
CA ARG A 10 -21.82 13.11 -5.32
C ARG A 10 -22.89 12.06 -5.65
N PRO A 11 -22.79 11.47 -6.86
CA PRO A 11 -21.80 10.41 -7.13
C PRO A 11 -20.83 10.75 -8.28
N SER A 12 -19.57 10.28 -8.16
CA SER A 12 -18.67 10.12 -9.31
C SER A 12 -18.84 8.70 -9.85
N PRO A 13 -18.92 8.55 -11.18
CA PRO A 13 -18.12 7.56 -11.88
C PRO A 13 -17.45 8.19 -13.11
N PHE A 14 -16.15 7.96 -13.29
CA PHE A 14 -15.32 8.15 -14.48
C PHE A 14 -15.82 9.05 -15.64
N HIS A 15 -15.19 10.23 -15.69
CA HIS A 15 -14.71 11.01 -16.86
C HIS A 15 -15.61 11.11 -18.11
N GLY A 16 -16.60 12.00 -18.04
CA GLY A 16 -17.13 12.69 -19.23
C GLY A 16 -16.77 14.17 -19.16
N ASP A 17 -16.33 14.73 -20.28
CA ASP A 17 -16.23 16.18 -20.46
C ASP A 17 -17.65 16.77 -20.39
N ALA A 18 -17.96 17.56 -19.37
CA ALA A 18 -19.27 18.21 -19.23
C ALA A 18 -19.22 19.62 -19.84
N LEU A 19 -20.21 20.05 -20.62
CA LEU A 19 -20.28 21.44 -21.09
C LEU A 19 -20.42 22.39 -19.88
N VAL A 20 -19.45 23.29 -19.69
CA VAL A 20 -19.40 24.21 -18.53
C VAL A 20 -19.52 25.68 -18.92
N ALA A 21 -19.22 26.04 -20.17
CA ALA A 21 -19.40 27.41 -20.68
C ALA A 21 -19.46 27.45 -22.21
N GLY A 22 -19.94 28.59 -22.73
CA GLY A 22 -19.69 29.02 -24.11
C GLY A 22 -18.69 30.17 -24.08
N LEU A 23 -17.60 30.06 -24.84
CA LEU A 23 -16.54 31.07 -24.91
C LEU A 23 -16.64 31.84 -26.23
N ARG A 24 -16.87 33.15 -26.14
CA ARG A 24 -16.68 34.05 -27.28
C ARG A 24 -15.29 34.65 -27.19
N LEU A 25 -14.41 34.29 -28.13
CA LEU A 25 -13.08 34.87 -28.19
C LEU A 25 -13.15 36.32 -28.71
N PRO A 26 -12.37 37.26 -28.16
CA PRO A 26 -12.45 38.65 -28.57
C PRO A 26 -12.14 38.84 -30.07
N GLY A 27 -13.07 39.44 -30.82
CA GLY A 27 -12.97 39.59 -32.28
C GLY A 27 -13.48 38.39 -33.08
N SER A 28 -14.27 37.50 -32.47
CA SER A 28 -15.04 36.46 -33.15
C SER A 28 -16.50 36.49 -32.66
N ASP A 29 -17.45 36.37 -33.58
CA ASP A 29 -18.88 36.25 -33.24
C ASP A 29 -19.29 34.80 -32.95
N VAL A 30 -18.38 33.85 -33.18
CA VAL A 30 -18.59 32.42 -32.98
C VAL A 30 -18.37 32.06 -31.52
N VAL A 31 -19.36 31.39 -30.93
CA VAL A 31 -19.27 30.89 -29.55
C VAL A 31 -18.70 29.47 -29.59
N LEU A 32 -17.57 29.27 -28.92
CA LEU A 32 -16.90 27.98 -28.82
C LEU A 32 -17.40 27.21 -27.58
N PRO A 33 -17.76 25.92 -27.69
CA PRO A 33 -18.12 25.11 -26.53
C PRO A 33 -16.90 24.93 -25.61
N VAL A 34 -17.09 25.06 -24.31
CA VAL A 34 -16.06 24.73 -23.31
C VAL A 34 -16.57 23.60 -22.43
N THR A 35 -15.87 22.47 -22.45
CA THR A 35 -16.14 21.37 -21.51
C THR A 35 -15.16 21.40 -20.36
N GLY A 36 -15.62 20.94 -19.18
CA GLY A 36 -14.83 20.81 -17.97
C GLY A 36 -14.83 19.37 -17.52
N ARG A 37 -13.64 18.86 -17.21
CA ARG A 37 -13.45 17.55 -16.57
C ARG A 37 -12.83 17.73 -15.19
N PRO A 38 -13.35 17.07 -14.15
CA PRO A 38 -12.71 17.05 -12.84
C PRO A 38 -11.30 16.44 -12.96
N HIS A 39 -10.28 17.20 -12.58
CA HIS A 39 -8.92 16.72 -12.48
C HIS A 39 -8.56 16.48 -10.99
N HIS A 40 -7.51 15.70 -10.73
CA HIS A 40 -6.98 15.49 -9.38
C HIS A 40 -6.82 16.84 -8.66
N ARG A 41 -7.42 16.96 -7.47
CA ARG A 41 -7.47 18.14 -6.57
C ARG A 41 -8.66 19.12 -6.73
N GLY A 42 -9.69 18.77 -7.50
CA GLY A 42 -10.92 19.59 -7.57
C GLY A 42 -10.83 20.79 -8.51
N GLU A 43 -9.71 20.93 -9.22
CA GLU A 43 -9.57 21.84 -10.36
C GLU A 43 -10.24 21.25 -11.59
N LEU A 44 -10.94 22.08 -12.37
CA LEU A 44 -11.50 21.72 -13.67
C LEU A 44 -10.42 21.90 -14.74
N GLU A 45 -10.11 20.82 -15.45
CA GLU A 45 -9.38 20.94 -16.71
C GLU A 45 -10.39 21.25 -17.82
N LEU A 46 -10.12 22.30 -18.59
CA LEU A 46 -11.05 22.87 -19.55
C LEU A 46 -10.58 22.53 -20.96
N THR A 47 -11.52 22.09 -21.80
CA THR A 47 -11.31 21.90 -23.24
C THR A 47 -12.16 22.92 -23.98
N VAL A 48 -11.54 23.75 -24.81
CA VAL A 48 -12.24 24.61 -25.78
C VAL A 48 -12.37 23.84 -27.08
N TRP A 49 -13.58 23.72 -27.60
CA TRP A 49 -13.88 22.97 -28.81
C TRP A 49 -14.06 23.90 -30.02
N SER A 50 -13.93 23.33 -31.21
CA SER A 50 -14.32 23.98 -32.45
C SER A 50 -15.82 24.32 -32.42
N ALA A 51 -16.25 25.25 -33.26
CA ALA A 51 -17.64 25.72 -33.29
C ALA A 51 -18.65 24.59 -33.59
N ASP A 52 -18.22 23.57 -34.34
CA ASP A 52 -18.99 22.36 -34.65
C ASP A 52 -18.84 21.25 -33.59
N GLY A 53 -18.04 21.48 -32.54
CA GLY A 53 -17.80 20.56 -31.43
C GLY A 53 -16.99 19.32 -31.77
N ARG A 54 -16.37 19.25 -32.96
CA ARG A 54 -15.69 18.03 -33.44
C ARG A 54 -14.25 17.91 -32.97
N GLU A 55 -13.56 19.03 -32.80
CA GLU A 55 -12.12 19.03 -32.50
C GLU A 55 -11.79 19.92 -31.30
N PRO A 56 -10.89 19.49 -30.41
CA PRO A 56 -10.41 20.34 -29.33
C PRO A 56 -9.46 21.41 -29.91
N VAL A 57 -9.87 22.67 -29.81
CA VAL A 57 -9.06 23.84 -30.19
C VAL A 57 -7.96 24.08 -29.17
N ASP A 58 -8.27 23.93 -27.87
CA ASP A 58 -7.27 24.02 -26.81
C ASP A 58 -7.67 23.21 -25.57
N ARG A 59 -6.68 22.83 -24.76
CA ARG A 59 -6.88 22.24 -23.43
C ARG A 59 -6.01 22.93 -22.41
N CYS A 60 -6.63 23.50 -21.39
CA CYS A 60 -5.94 24.35 -20.44
C CYS A 60 -6.51 24.23 -19.02
N ARG A 61 -5.76 24.76 -18.07
CA ARG A 61 -6.10 24.79 -16.65
C ARG A 61 -5.95 26.21 -16.13
N ALA A 62 -6.78 26.56 -15.16
CA ALA A 62 -6.55 27.79 -14.40
C ALA A 62 -5.13 27.74 -13.82
N SER A 63 -4.38 28.82 -13.99
CA SER A 63 -3.00 28.96 -13.56
C SER A 63 -2.70 30.42 -13.26
N ARG A 64 -1.49 30.70 -12.76
CA ARG A 64 -1.02 32.09 -12.59
C ARG A 64 -1.00 32.90 -13.91
N HIS A 65 -1.08 32.24 -15.07
CA HIS A 65 -1.08 32.88 -16.40
C HIS A 65 -2.43 32.82 -17.13
N LEU A 66 -3.39 32.04 -16.61
CA LEU A 66 -4.72 31.89 -17.17
C LEU A 66 -5.72 31.89 -16.01
N PRO A 67 -6.51 32.97 -15.82
CA PRO A 67 -7.37 33.08 -14.65
C PRO A 67 -8.48 32.01 -14.66
N PRO A 68 -9.20 31.80 -13.54
CA PRO A 68 -10.35 30.90 -13.51
C PRO A 68 -11.38 31.24 -14.60
N LEU A 69 -12.11 30.24 -15.10
CA LEU A 69 -13.07 30.37 -16.21
C LEU A 69 -14.05 31.56 -16.06
N ALA A 70 -14.47 31.85 -14.82
CA ALA A 70 -15.35 32.97 -14.50
C ALA A 70 -14.80 34.34 -14.98
N TRP A 71 -13.49 34.48 -15.18
CA TRP A 71 -12.81 35.72 -15.59
C TRP A 71 -12.46 35.76 -17.08
N TRP A 72 -12.76 34.71 -17.85
CA TRP A 72 -12.35 34.66 -19.26
C TRP A 72 -13.07 35.68 -20.14
N HIS A 73 -14.23 36.17 -19.70
CA HIS A 73 -14.95 37.27 -20.33
C HIS A 73 -14.15 38.59 -20.34
N ALA A 74 -13.14 38.72 -19.47
CA ALA A 74 -12.26 39.88 -19.38
C ALA A 74 -10.96 39.74 -20.20
N LEU A 75 -10.75 38.61 -20.87
CA LEU A 75 -9.57 38.43 -21.73
C LEU A 75 -9.68 39.34 -22.96
N ALA A 76 -8.57 40.01 -23.29
CA ALA A 76 -8.44 40.83 -24.49
C ALA A 76 -7.31 40.28 -25.37
N PRO A 77 -7.35 40.47 -26.71
CA PRO A 77 -6.23 40.11 -27.57
C PRO A 77 -5.00 40.92 -27.17
N ARG A 78 -3.89 40.23 -26.98
CA ARG A 78 -2.57 40.86 -26.79
C ARG A 78 -2.16 41.67 -28.02
N ASP A 79 -2.56 41.20 -29.21
CA ASP A 79 -2.37 41.85 -30.49
C ASP A 79 -3.66 41.69 -31.32
N ALA A 80 -4.44 42.77 -31.45
CA ALA A 80 -5.71 42.74 -32.15
C ALA A 80 -5.53 42.50 -33.67
N SER A 81 -4.51 43.11 -34.27
CA SER A 81 -4.18 42.96 -35.69
C SER A 81 -3.68 41.55 -35.99
N GLY A 82 -2.75 41.06 -35.17
CA GLY A 82 -2.22 39.70 -35.26
C GLY A 82 -3.29 38.64 -35.06
N SER A 83 -4.20 38.84 -34.09
CA SER A 83 -5.33 37.94 -33.86
C SER A 83 -6.28 37.89 -35.06
N ALA A 84 -6.60 39.04 -35.67
CA ALA A 84 -7.43 39.09 -36.87
C ALA A 84 -6.76 38.41 -38.07
N ARG A 85 -5.43 38.54 -38.21
CA ARG A 85 -4.65 37.89 -39.26
C ARG A 85 -4.62 36.37 -39.10
N LEU A 86 -4.37 35.87 -37.90
CA LEU A 86 -4.34 34.43 -37.59
C LEU A 86 -5.69 33.75 -37.88
N ARG A 87 -6.81 34.45 -37.73
CA ARG A 87 -8.15 33.93 -38.07
C ARG A 87 -8.40 33.80 -39.58
N ARG A 88 -7.66 34.52 -40.40
CA ARG A 88 -7.73 34.46 -41.87
C ARG A 88 -6.61 33.63 -42.49
N LEU A 89 -5.84 32.91 -41.67
CA LEU A 89 -4.75 32.06 -42.13
C LEU A 89 -5.32 30.94 -43.01
N ASP A 90 -4.79 30.80 -44.22
CA ASP A 90 -5.23 29.80 -45.19
C ASP A 90 -4.17 28.71 -45.43
N ALA A 91 -4.50 27.76 -46.33
CA ALA A 91 -3.60 26.67 -46.67
C ALA A 91 -2.31 27.16 -47.36
N ALA A 92 -2.36 28.28 -48.10
CA ALA A 92 -1.18 28.83 -48.78
C ALA A 92 -0.22 29.48 -47.77
N ASP A 93 -0.75 30.19 -46.78
CA ASP A 93 0.00 30.71 -45.63
C ASP A 93 0.66 29.58 -44.84
N ALA A 94 -0.10 28.52 -44.53
CA ALA A 94 0.42 27.37 -43.80
C ALA A 94 1.55 26.67 -44.57
N ALA A 95 1.41 26.51 -45.89
CA ALA A 95 2.45 25.94 -46.73
C ALA A 95 3.73 26.79 -46.72
N ARG A 96 3.60 28.12 -46.82
CA ARG A 96 4.75 29.06 -46.74
C ARG A 96 5.44 29.01 -45.37
N LEU A 97 4.67 28.97 -44.28
CA LEU A 97 5.22 28.86 -42.93
C LEU A 97 5.95 27.52 -42.70
N MET A 98 5.47 26.44 -43.31
CA MET A 98 6.07 25.10 -43.18
C MET A 98 7.21 24.81 -44.17
N ALA A 99 7.54 25.74 -45.07
CA ALA A 99 8.58 25.62 -46.08
C ALA A 99 10.01 25.75 -45.49
N ILE A 100 10.25 25.08 -44.36
CA ILE A 100 11.56 25.00 -43.72
C ILE A 100 12.31 23.80 -44.30
N ASP A 101 13.52 24.06 -44.80
CA ASP A 101 14.42 23.07 -45.38
C ASP A 101 14.65 21.88 -44.42
N ASP A 102 14.58 20.66 -44.96
CA ASP A 102 14.69 19.42 -44.19
C ASP A 102 16.09 19.15 -43.61
N THR A 103 17.12 19.81 -44.14
CA THR A 103 18.48 19.78 -43.60
C THR A 103 18.63 20.55 -42.28
N VAL A 104 17.71 21.46 -41.97
CA VAL A 104 17.69 22.21 -40.69
C VAL A 104 17.07 21.32 -39.61
N THR A 105 17.94 20.73 -38.77
CA THR A 105 17.55 19.74 -37.75
C THR A 105 17.79 20.21 -36.32
N LYS A 106 18.75 21.12 -36.08
CA LYS A 106 19.03 21.63 -34.74
C LYS A 106 17.90 22.51 -34.22
N SER A 107 17.50 22.31 -32.97
CA SER A 107 16.38 23.01 -32.33
C SER A 107 16.53 24.53 -32.33
N THR A 108 17.74 25.06 -32.17
CA THR A 108 18.00 26.51 -32.18
C THR A 108 17.85 27.10 -33.58
N GLU A 109 18.35 26.42 -34.60
CA GLU A 109 18.31 26.86 -36.00
C GLU A 109 16.88 26.79 -36.56
N ILE A 110 16.15 25.69 -36.31
CA ILE A 110 14.76 25.55 -36.78
C ILE A 110 13.82 26.59 -36.14
N ASN A 111 14.03 26.93 -34.85
CA ASN A 111 13.25 27.95 -34.17
C ASN A 111 13.53 29.35 -34.74
N ALA A 112 14.79 29.67 -35.07
CA ALA A 112 15.16 30.95 -35.67
C ALA A 112 14.55 31.12 -37.07
N VAL A 113 14.63 30.08 -37.90
CA VAL A 113 14.03 30.06 -39.25
C VAL A 113 12.50 30.17 -39.17
N ALA A 114 11.86 29.42 -38.27
CA ALA A 114 10.41 29.51 -38.08
C ALA A 114 9.97 30.91 -37.62
N LEU A 115 10.72 31.55 -36.72
CA LEU A 115 10.43 32.91 -36.26
C LEU A 115 10.58 33.96 -37.38
N ALA A 116 11.58 33.81 -38.25
CA ALA A 116 11.77 34.65 -39.42
C ALA A 116 10.59 34.51 -40.40
N LEU A 117 10.20 33.26 -40.72
CA LEU A 117 9.05 32.97 -41.60
C LEU A 117 7.74 33.51 -41.03
N VAL A 118 7.51 33.38 -39.73
CA VAL A 118 6.33 33.97 -39.06
C VAL A 118 6.32 35.49 -39.20
N THR A 119 7.47 36.13 -39.05
CA THR A 119 7.59 37.59 -39.16
C THR A 119 7.36 38.08 -40.60
N GLU A 120 7.79 37.30 -41.59
CA GLU A 120 7.63 37.63 -43.02
C GLU A 120 6.22 37.35 -43.54
N VAL A 121 5.65 36.18 -43.21
CA VAL A 121 4.36 35.72 -43.75
C VAL A 121 3.17 36.33 -43.00
N LEU A 122 3.32 36.57 -41.70
CA LEU A 122 2.28 37.11 -40.82
C LEU A 122 2.68 38.50 -40.33
N THR A 123 2.89 39.43 -41.27
CA THR A 123 3.37 40.81 -41.00
C THR A 123 2.54 41.56 -39.96
N GLU A 124 1.24 41.26 -39.89
CA GLU A 124 0.28 41.88 -38.99
C GLU A 124 0.35 41.33 -37.55
N VAL A 125 1.04 40.21 -37.33
CA VAL A 125 1.39 39.73 -35.99
C VAL A 125 2.61 40.52 -35.54
N THR A 126 2.41 41.48 -34.67
CA THR A 126 3.42 42.46 -34.24
C THR A 126 3.95 42.19 -32.83
N ASP A 127 3.17 41.52 -31.97
CA ASP A 127 3.61 41.20 -30.60
C ASP A 127 4.71 40.11 -30.60
N PRO A 128 5.86 40.35 -29.93
CA PRO A 128 7.01 39.45 -29.98
C PRO A 128 6.75 38.10 -29.27
N VAL A 129 5.92 38.08 -28.23
CA VAL A 129 5.55 36.85 -27.53
C VAL A 129 4.64 36.00 -28.42
N LEU A 130 3.67 36.63 -29.09
CA LEU A 130 2.78 35.96 -30.03
C LEU A 130 3.55 35.36 -31.22
N ARG A 131 4.52 36.10 -31.79
CA ARG A 131 5.40 35.57 -32.86
C ARG A 131 6.15 34.32 -32.44
N THR A 132 6.71 34.34 -31.23
CA THR A 132 7.45 33.21 -30.66
C THR A 132 6.57 31.97 -30.54
N VAL A 133 5.36 32.14 -29.99
CA VAL A 133 4.41 31.02 -29.82
C VAL A 133 3.93 30.47 -31.18
N VAL A 134 3.67 31.34 -32.16
CA VAL A 134 3.29 30.89 -33.51
C VAL A 134 4.44 30.12 -34.17
N ALA A 135 5.68 30.59 -34.03
CA ALA A 135 6.86 29.90 -34.53
C ALA A 135 7.03 28.49 -33.91
N GLU A 136 6.77 28.33 -32.61
CA GLU A 136 6.77 27.01 -31.96
C GLU A 136 5.73 26.06 -32.57
N LYS A 137 4.54 26.56 -32.94
CA LYS A 137 3.51 25.76 -33.62
C LYS A 137 3.96 25.35 -35.03
N VAL A 138 4.60 26.27 -35.77
CA VAL A 138 5.18 25.98 -37.08
C VAL A 138 6.24 24.88 -36.99
N VAL A 139 7.16 24.97 -36.03
CA VAL A 139 8.20 23.94 -35.79
C VAL A 139 7.57 22.59 -35.47
N ARG A 140 6.51 22.56 -34.66
CA ARG A 140 5.77 21.33 -34.38
C ARG A 140 5.12 20.75 -35.64
N ALA A 141 4.52 21.58 -36.48
CA ALA A 141 3.92 21.15 -37.74
C ALA A 141 4.96 20.58 -38.72
N VAL A 142 6.11 21.23 -38.88
CA VAL A 142 7.23 20.74 -39.71
C VAL A 142 7.72 19.37 -39.23
N ARG A 143 7.89 19.19 -37.91
CA ARG A 143 8.29 17.89 -37.33
C ARG A 143 7.24 16.80 -37.58
N LEU A 144 5.96 17.14 -37.52
CA LEU A 144 4.87 16.21 -37.81
C LEU A 144 4.83 15.84 -39.30
N ARG A 145 5.00 16.81 -40.21
CA ARG A 145 5.13 16.56 -41.65
C ARG A 145 6.25 15.57 -41.94
N ARG A 146 7.47 15.84 -41.45
CA ARG A 146 8.64 14.96 -41.62
C ARG A 146 8.37 13.54 -41.11
N ARG A 147 7.69 13.42 -39.95
CA ARG A 147 7.34 12.11 -39.38
C ARG A 147 6.31 11.36 -40.22
N LEU A 148 5.31 12.06 -40.77
CA LEU A 148 4.29 11.48 -41.64
C LEU A 148 4.88 11.03 -42.99
N GLU A 149 5.81 11.81 -43.55
CA GLU A 149 6.53 11.46 -44.78
C GLU A 149 7.41 10.21 -44.63
N GLY A 150 7.83 9.86 -43.41
CA GLY A 150 8.55 8.63 -43.08
C GLY A 150 7.66 7.40 -42.84
N VAL A 151 6.33 7.57 -42.76
CA VAL A 151 5.39 6.47 -42.49
C VAL A 151 5.33 5.46 -43.64
N PRO A 152 5.33 5.84 -44.93
CA PRO A 152 5.36 4.89 -46.03
C PRO A 152 6.59 3.97 -46.01
N GLN A 153 7.78 4.47 -45.65
CA GLN A 153 8.98 3.62 -45.51
C GLN A 153 8.85 2.66 -44.32
N LEU A 154 8.27 3.11 -43.21
CA LEU A 154 7.98 2.25 -42.05
C LEU A 154 6.92 1.17 -42.35
N LEU A 155 5.94 1.48 -43.20
CA LEU A 155 4.90 0.54 -43.64
C LEU A 155 5.38 -0.40 -44.76
N ALA A 156 6.37 0.02 -45.55
CA ALA A 156 6.99 -0.79 -46.60
C ALA A 156 8.12 -1.69 -46.07
N THR A 157 8.56 -1.50 -44.82
CA THR A 157 9.43 -2.45 -44.15
C THR A 157 8.57 -3.67 -43.80
N GLU A 158 8.79 -4.82 -44.44
CA GLU A 158 8.11 -6.06 -44.07
C GLU A 158 8.29 -6.28 -42.56
N PRO A 159 7.22 -6.59 -41.80
CA PRO A 159 7.40 -7.00 -40.42
C PRO A 159 8.32 -8.21 -40.44
N VAL A 160 9.50 -8.04 -39.84
CA VAL A 160 10.41 -9.16 -39.63
C VAL A 160 9.65 -10.15 -38.76
N ASP A 161 9.20 -11.25 -39.35
CA ASP A 161 8.79 -12.42 -38.61
C ASP A 161 10.05 -12.91 -37.90
N GLU A 162 10.25 -12.47 -36.66
CA GLU A 162 11.38 -12.88 -35.81
C GLU A 162 11.25 -14.36 -35.46
N THR A 163 11.55 -15.20 -36.43
CA THR A 163 11.90 -16.60 -36.21
C THR A 163 13.41 -16.72 -36.24
N THR A 164 14.06 -16.29 -35.15
CA THR A 164 15.29 -16.96 -34.69
C THR A 164 15.64 -16.63 -33.23
N VAL A 165 15.56 -17.69 -32.42
CA VAL A 165 16.09 -17.96 -31.07
C VAL A 165 15.11 -17.75 -29.90
N ASP A 166 14.91 -18.86 -29.17
CA ASP A 166 14.15 -19.17 -27.95
C ASP A 166 14.39 -18.23 -26.73
N ALA A 167 14.78 -16.96 -26.92
CA ALA A 167 15.03 -16.06 -25.81
C ALA A 167 13.73 -15.67 -25.10
N VAL A 168 13.70 -15.91 -23.79
CA VAL A 168 12.56 -15.59 -22.91
C VAL A 168 12.25 -14.09 -22.94
N ALA A 169 10.97 -13.76 -23.04
CA ALA A 169 10.49 -12.39 -22.89
C ALA A 169 10.78 -11.84 -21.49
N ASP A 170 11.28 -10.60 -21.42
CA ASP A 170 11.59 -9.91 -20.17
C ASP A 170 10.34 -9.78 -19.26
N ASP A 171 9.15 -9.61 -19.85
CA ASP A 171 7.88 -9.54 -19.14
C ASP A 171 7.50 -10.88 -18.47
N LEU A 172 7.81 -11.99 -19.14
CA LEU A 172 7.57 -13.32 -18.59
C LEU A 172 8.53 -13.59 -17.42
N LEU A 173 9.81 -13.22 -17.55
CA LEU A 173 10.78 -13.28 -16.46
C LEU A 173 10.33 -12.44 -15.25
N ARG A 174 9.91 -11.19 -15.48
CA ARG A 174 9.39 -10.30 -14.44
C ARG A 174 8.15 -10.86 -13.75
N THR A 175 7.28 -11.53 -14.50
CA THR A 175 6.10 -12.21 -13.96
C THR A 175 6.53 -13.41 -13.10
N ALA A 176 7.45 -14.24 -13.60
CA ALA A 176 7.87 -15.48 -12.98
C ALA A 176 8.56 -15.28 -11.60
N TRP A 177 9.39 -14.24 -11.46
CA TRP A 177 10.02 -13.90 -10.17
C TRP A 177 9.26 -12.84 -9.37
N SER A 178 8.09 -12.40 -9.84
CA SER A 178 7.30 -11.35 -9.18
C SER A 178 7.09 -11.68 -7.71
N GLY A 179 7.38 -10.70 -6.85
CA GLY A 179 7.28 -10.87 -5.41
C GLY A 179 8.56 -11.35 -4.71
N LEU A 180 9.47 -12.04 -5.42
CA LEU A 180 10.80 -12.37 -4.92
C LEU A 180 11.78 -11.23 -5.21
N LEU A 181 11.76 -10.68 -6.42
CA LEU A 181 12.60 -9.55 -6.81
C LEU A 181 11.77 -8.25 -6.91
N PRO A 182 12.40 -7.07 -6.70
CA PRO A 182 11.72 -5.79 -6.79
C PRO A 182 10.97 -5.57 -8.11
N ALA A 183 9.67 -5.28 -8.02
CA ALA A 183 8.94 -4.80 -9.19
C ALA A 183 9.49 -3.44 -9.63
N GLN A 184 9.85 -3.30 -10.91
CA GLN A 184 10.15 -1.99 -11.46
C GLN A 184 8.91 -1.09 -11.32
N ARG A 185 9.09 0.10 -10.74
CA ARG A 185 8.08 1.17 -10.74
C ARG A 185 7.91 1.68 -12.16
N PHE A 186 7.19 0.95 -13.00
CA PHE A 186 6.72 1.51 -14.25
C PHE A 186 5.69 2.59 -13.91
N THR A 187 6.06 3.84 -14.12
CA THR A 187 5.14 4.95 -14.29
C THR A 187 4.07 4.52 -15.29
N TYR A 188 2.81 4.60 -14.86
CA TYR A 188 1.57 4.20 -15.53
C TYR A 188 1.32 4.75 -16.97
N TYR A 189 2.32 5.37 -17.61
CA TYR A 189 2.15 6.20 -18.80
C TYR A 189 2.99 5.83 -20.02
N SER A 190 3.76 4.73 -20.02
CA SER A 190 4.33 4.21 -21.27
C SER A 190 3.43 3.10 -21.81
N GLY A 191 2.71 3.40 -22.90
CA GLY A 191 1.95 2.41 -23.67
C GLY A 191 2.81 1.20 -24.05
N ARG A 192 2.16 0.05 -24.24
CA ARG A 192 2.76 -1.25 -24.59
C ARG A 192 3.80 -1.08 -25.71
N ALA A 193 5.06 -0.95 -25.32
CA ALA A 193 6.20 -1.11 -26.21
C ALA A 193 6.43 -2.60 -26.44
N GLN A 194 7.05 -2.95 -27.56
CA GLN A 194 7.38 -4.31 -27.99
C GLN A 194 7.94 -5.18 -26.83
N THR A 195 7.63 -6.48 -26.85
CA THR A 195 8.16 -7.46 -25.91
C THR A 195 9.70 -7.45 -25.97
N GLN A 196 10.35 -6.95 -24.92
CA GLN A 196 11.82 -6.93 -24.83
C GLN A 196 12.37 -8.32 -24.46
N ARG A 197 13.61 -8.61 -24.87
CA ARG A 197 14.34 -9.86 -24.60
C ARG A 197 15.80 -9.56 -24.21
N GLU A 198 16.02 -8.55 -23.39
CA GLU A 198 17.35 -7.99 -23.11
C GLU A 198 17.95 -8.47 -21.78
N ILE A 199 17.15 -9.03 -20.86
CA ILE A 199 17.65 -9.41 -19.52
C ILE A 199 18.72 -10.50 -19.61
N LEU A 200 18.48 -11.58 -20.36
CA LEU A 200 19.47 -12.67 -20.49
C LEU A 200 20.74 -12.19 -21.19
N ARG A 201 20.62 -11.30 -22.18
CA ARG A 201 21.78 -10.66 -22.84
C ARG A 201 22.56 -9.79 -21.86
N GLN A 202 21.87 -9.05 -20.99
CA GLN A 202 22.50 -8.23 -19.95
C GLN A 202 23.25 -9.10 -18.93
N VAL A 203 22.70 -10.25 -18.52
CA VAL A 203 23.39 -11.20 -17.63
C VAL A 203 24.73 -11.63 -18.23
N THR A 204 24.73 -12.09 -19.48
CA THR A 204 25.95 -12.52 -20.19
C THR A 204 26.93 -11.36 -20.35
N ALA A 205 26.47 -10.19 -20.79
CA ALA A 205 27.32 -9.01 -20.95
C ALA A 205 28.00 -8.58 -19.63
N VAL A 206 27.26 -8.58 -18.52
CA VAL A 206 27.81 -8.27 -17.19
C VAL A 206 28.83 -9.33 -16.78
N ALA A 207 28.53 -10.61 -16.96
CA ALA A 207 29.47 -11.69 -16.63
C ALA A 207 30.79 -11.60 -17.43
N ASP A 208 30.71 -11.33 -18.73
CA ASP A 208 31.88 -11.21 -19.60
C ASP A 208 32.77 -10.01 -19.22
N LEU A 209 32.14 -8.88 -18.87
CA LEU A 209 32.84 -7.68 -18.37
C LEU A 209 33.56 -7.96 -17.04
N LEU A 210 32.98 -8.78 -16.15
CA LEU A 210 33.61 -9.15 -14.88
C LEU A 210 34.77 -10.13 -15.07
N ALA A 211 34.68 -11.05 -16.04
CA ALA A 211 35.66 -12.13 -16.21
C ALA A 211 37.00 -11.67 -16.81
N ALA A 212 37.01 -10.85 -17.88
CA ALA A 212 38.22 -10.25 -18.48
C ALA A 212 37.94 -9.36 -19.73
N GLY A 213 36.70 -9.21 -20.18
CA GLY A 213 36.39 -8.71 -21.54
C GLY A 213 36.16 -7.21 -21.71
N THR A 214 36.22 -6.78 -22.97
CA THR A 214 35.54 -5.60 -23.52
C THR A 214 34.24 -6.06 -24.16
N VAL A 215 33.11 -5.46 -23.77
CA VAL A 215 31.82 -5.62 -24.47
C VAL A 215 31.49 -4.29 -25.15
N GLU A 216 30.86 -4.34 -26.32
CA GLU A 216 30.52 -3.15 -27.12
C GLU A 216 29.48 -2.26 -26.41
N ASP A 217 28.47 -2.86 -25.75
CA ASP A 217 27.49 -2.17 -24.90
C ASP A 217 26.84 -3.12 -23.87
N VAL A 218 26.32 -2.59 -22.75
CA VAL A 218 25.49 -3.33 -21.80
C VAL A 218 24.02 -3.09 -22.16
N PRO A 219 23.25 -4.14 -22.53
CA PRO A 219 21.85 -3.99 -22.92
C PRO A 219 21.02 -3.18 -21.92
N GLN A 220 20.14 -2.31 -22.44
CA GLN A 220 19.26 -1.43 -21.65
C GLN A 220 18.07 -2.21 -21.06
N ALA A 221 18.35 -3.20 -20.21
CA ALA A 221 17.38 -4.02 -19.52
C ALA A 221 17.21 -3.59 -18.05
N SER A 222 16.13 -4.07 -17.43
CA SER A 222 15.91 -3.90 -16.01
C SER A 222 17.03 -4.55 -15.18
N PRO A 223 17.71 -3.82 -14.26
CA PRO A 223 18.78 -4.40 -13.46
C PRO A 223 18.29 -5.38 -12.38
N THR A 224 16.97 -5.51 -12.15
CA THR A 224 16.36 -6.33 -11.07
C THR A 224 16.90 -7.75 -10.93
N TRP A 225 17.36 -8.39 -12.00
CA TRP A 225 17.89 -9.76 -11.93
C TRP A 225 19.11 -9.86 -11.01
N VAL A 226 19.88 -8.78 -10.80
CA VAL A 226 21.06 -8.77 -9.93
C VAL A 226 20.71 -9.06 -8.47
N ASP A 227 19.50 -8.70 -8.02
CA ASP A 227 19.02 -9.00 -6.67
C ASP A 227 18.94 -10.51 -6.41
N ALA A 228 18.71 -11.32 -7.46
CA ALA A 228 18.68 -12.78 -7.35
C ALA A 228 20.03 -13.38 -6.94
N LEU A 229 21.14 -12.67 -7.16
CA LEU A 229 22.47 -13.11 -6.76
C LEU A 229 22.60 -13.24 -5.23
N GLY A 230 21.72 -12.58 -4.46
CA GLY A 230 21.63 -12.75 -3.01
C GLY A 230 21.14 -14.14 -2.57
N GLY A 231 20.54 -14.93 -3.47
CA GLY A 231 20.08 -16.28 -3.18
C GLY A 231 19.41 -16.96 -4.39
N LEU A 232 20.21 -17.57 -5.26
CA LEU A 232 19.73 -18.25 -6.47
C LEU A 232 18.82 -19.45 -6.17
N GLY A 233 18.92 -20.04 -4.98
CA GLY A 233 18.03 -21.09 -4.52
C GLY A 233 16.58 -20.64 -4.41
N ALA A 234 16.33 -19.34 -4.20
CA ALA A 234 14.98 -18.80 -4.18
C ALA A 234 14.28 -18.95 -5.54
N LEU A 235 15.01 -18.68 -6.62
CA LEU A 235 14.52 -18.88 -7.99
C LEU A 235 14.36 -20.37 -8.31
N ALA A 236 15.26 -21.23 -7.82
CA ALA A 236 15.17 -22.67 -8.00
C ALA A 236 13.93 -23.27 -7.31
N VAL A 237 13.67 -22.90 -6.05
CA VAL A 237 12.45 -23.31 -5.32
C VAL A 237 11.20 -22.81 -6.04
N ARG A 238 11.17 -21.55 -6.49
CA ARG A 238 10.03 -21.04 -7.26
C ARG A 238 9.84 -21.78 -8.58
N ALA A 239 10.93 -22.04 -9.31
CA ALA A 239 10.89 -22.77 -10.56
C ALA A 239 10.42 -24.21 -10.37
N ALA A 240 10.76 -24.86 -9.26
CA ALA A 240 10.33 -26.23 -8.97
C ALA A 240 8.91 -26.33 -8.37
N ALA A 241 8.39 -25.26 -7.78
CA ALA A 241 7.09 -25.27 -7.10
C ALA A 241 5.94 -25.76 -8.02
N PRO A 242 5.02 -26.62 -7.54
CA PRO A 242 4.00 -27.25 -8.37
C PRO A 242 2.93 -26.27 -8.89
N ILE A 243 2.82 -25.11 -8.26
CA ILE A 243 1.85 -24.07 -8.62
C ILE A 243 2.36 -23.08 -9.69
N THR A 244 3.66 -23.12 -10.00
CA THR A 244 4.28 -22.26 -11.02
C THR A 244 3.91 -22.76 -12.41
N SER A 245 3.47 -21.87 -13.30
CA SER A 245 3.08 -22.27 -14.65
C SER A 245 4.27 -22.80 -15.46
N GLU A 246 4.02 -23.59 -16.50
CA GLU A 246 5.08 -24.14 -17.36
C GLU A 246 5.91 -23.04 -18.04
N GLN A 247 5.27 -21.96 -18.48
CA GLN A 247 5.94 -20.81 -19.11
C GLN A 247 6.88 -20.10 -18.12
N GLU A 248 6.39 -19.80 -16.90
CA GLU A 248 7.21 -19.18 -15.86
C GLU A 248 8.35 -20.09 -15.39
N ARG A 249 8.08 -21.40 -15.29
CA ARG A 249 9.08 -22.41 -14.92
C ARG A 249 10.20 -22.49 -15.95
N SER A 250 9.86 -22.55 -17.23
CA SER A 250 10.82 -22.53 -18.33
C SER A 250 11.65 -21.24 -18.31
N ALA A 251 10.98 -20.08 -18.12
CA ALA A 251 11.65 -18.79 -18.01
C ALA A 251 12.71 -18.75 -16.89
N LEU A 252 12.36 -19.20 -15.68
CA LEU A 252 13.28 -19.26 -14.55
C LEU A 252 14.42 -20.27 -14.77
N ALA A 253 14.13 -21.41 -15.38
CA ALA A 253 15.14 -22.41 -15.72
C ALA A 253 16.18 -21.87 -16.72
N GLN A 254 15.75 -21.09 -17.72
CA GLN A 254 16.64 -20.45 -18.68
C GLN A 254 17.52 -19.38 -18.03
N LEU A 255 16.96 -18.55 -17.13
CA LEU A 255 17.75 -17.59 -16.35
C LEU A 255 18.79 -18.31 -15.48
N LEU A 256 18.38 -19.34 -14.74
CA LEU A 256 19.27 -20.12 -13.89
C LEU A 256 20.37 -20.79 -14.71
N SER A 257 20.03 -21.38 -15.87
CA SER A 257 21.02 -21.99 -16.78
C SER A 257 22.01 -20.95 -17.32
N THR A 258 21.53 -19.75 -17.66
CA THR A 258 22.38 -18.64 -18.13
C THR A 258 23.36 -18.24 -17.03
N LEU A 259 22.87 -17.99 -15.80
CA LEU A 259 23.71 -17.66 -14.65
C LEU A 259 24.71 -18.78 -14.33
N GLY A 260 24.27 -20.04 -14.37
CA GLY A 260 25.09 -21.23 -14.13
C GLY A 260 26.23 -21.42 -15.13
N GLY A 261 26.20 -20.75 -16.28
CA GLY A 261 27.28 -20.72 -17.28
C GLY A 261 28.30 -19.60 -17.06
N THR A 262 28.15 -18.78 -16.02
CA THR A 262 28.95 -17.56 -15.82
C THR A 262 29.72 -17.53 -14.50
N VAL A 263 30.67 -16.61 -14.40
CA VAL A 263 31.39 -16.25 -13.17
C VAL A 263 30.47 -15.88 -11.99
N LEU A 264 29.24 -15.43 -12.28
CA LEU A 264 28.24 -15.03 -11.28
C LEU A 264 27.68 -16.22 -10.48
N ALA A 265 27.80 -17.45 -10.99
CA ALA A 265 27.36 -18.64 -10.26
C ALA A 265 28.40 -19.22 -9.29
N GLU A 266 29.66 -18.81 -9.39
CA GLU A 266 30.77 -19.46 -8.68
C GLU A 266 30.91 -19.01 -7.21
N PRO A 267 30.80 -19.91 -6.22
CA PRO A 267 30.90 -19.55 -4.80
C PRO A 267 32.29 -19.05 -4.39
N ALA A 268 33.33 -19.53 -5.06
CA ALA A 268 34.70 -19.08 -4.84
C ALA A 268 34.92 -17.62 -5.24
N GLN A 269 34.02 -17.05 -6.03
CA GLN A 269 34.09 -15.68 -6.51
C GLN A 269 33.18 -14.78 -5.67
N ALA A 270 33.81 -13.79 -5.03
CA ALA A 270 33.08 -12.79 -4.28
C ALA A 270 32.45 -11.79 -5.26
N VAL A 271 31.11 -11.80 -5.31
CA VAL A 271 30.32 -10.87 -6.10
C VAL A 271 29.51 -10.00 -5.13
N ARG A 272 29.53 -8.68 -5.34
CA ARG A 272 28.74 -7.71 -4.57
C ARG A 272 27.80 -6.96 -5.51
N VAL A 273 26.54 -6.86 -5.13
CA VAL A 273 25.55 -5.98 -5.76
C VAL A 273 25.40 -4.75 -4.89
N LEU A 274 25.38 -3.57 -5.48
CA LEU A 274 25.19 -2.33 -4.74
C LEU A 274 24.38 -1.31 -5.53
N THR A 275 23.65 -0.48 -4.80
CA THR A 275 23.02 0.74 -5.31
C THR A 275 23.79 1.92 -4.75
N ALA A 276 24.28 2.79 -5.64
CA ALA A 276 25.05 3.96 -5.25
C ALA A 276 24.58 5.23 -5.95
N THR A 277 24.90 6.37 -5.35
CA THR A 277 24.61 7.71 -5.86
C THR A 277 25.87 8.53 -6.08
N TRP A 278 25.82 9.40 -7.07
CA TRP A 278 26.82 10.43 -7.36
C TRP A 278 26.13 11.79 -7.47
N ASP A 279 26.75 12.84 -6.95
CA ASP A 279 26.25 14.21 -7.11
C ASP A 279 26.38 14.71 -8.56
N GLU A 280 27.42 14.25 -9.26
CA GLU A 280 27.64 14.50 -10.69
C GLU A 280 27.60 13.21 -11.51
N ALA A 281 27.42 13.34 -12.83
CA ALA A 281 27.44 12.15 -13.69
C ALA A 281 28.87 11.60 -13.74
N PRO A 282 29.08 10.27 -13.62
CA PRO A 282 30.39 9.68 -13.87
C PRO A 282 30.93 10.06 -15.26
N GLU A 283 32.26 10.18 -15.36
CA GLU A 283 32.96 10.43 -16.63
C GLU A 283 32.58 9.38 -17.68
N GLU A 284 32.54 9.77 -18.96
CA GLU A 284 31.98 8.95 -20.04
C GLU A 284 32.66 7.58 -20.19
N ASN A 285 33.97 7.50 -19.98
CA ASN A 285 34.78 6.28 -19.96
C ASN A 285 34.56 5.38 -18.72
N GLN A 286 33.91 5.88 -17.67
CA GLN A 286 33.64 5.18 -16.39
C GLN A 286 32.15 4.89 -16.17
N ARG A 287 31.28 5.20 -17.13
CA ARG A 287 29.82 5.05 -17.01
C ARG A 287 29.32 3.61 -17.03
N VAL A 288 30.13 2.67 -17.53
CA VAL A 288 29.74 1.27 -17.71
C VAL A 288 30.65 0.33 -16.92
N ILE A 289 31.97 0.56 -16.94
CA ILE A 289 32.94 -0.27 -16.22
C ILE A 289 33.95 0.59 -15.47
N GLN A 290 34.30 0.17 -14.25
CA GLN A 290 35.34 0.78 -13.43
C GLN A 290 36.26 -0.31 -12.90
N ARG A 291 37.57 -0.07 -12.95
CA ARG A 291 38.60 -0.99 -12.48
C ARG A 291 39.41 -0.33 -11.37
N ASP A 292 39.49 -1.00 -10.22
CA ASP A 292 40.30 -0.58 -9.07
C ASP A 292 41.20 -1.75 -8.66
N GLY A 293 42.45 -1.72 -9.13
CA GLY A 293 43.36 -2.87 -9.01
C GLY A 293 42.77 -4.13 -9.68
N ALA A 294 42.57 -5.19 -8.89
CA ALA A 294 41.96 -6.45 -9.34
C ALA A 294 40.43 -6.48 -9.20
N GLN A 295 39.81 -5.44 -8.64
CA GLN A 295 38.36 -5.32 -8.53
C GLN A 295 37.78 -4.77 -9.84
N VAL A 296 36.69 -5.37 -10.29
CA VAL A 296 35.92 -4.91 -11.45
C VAL A 296 34.52 -4.50 -11.00
N THR A 297 34.06 -3.32 -11.40
CA THR A 297 32.71 -2.81 -11.16
C THR A 297 32.02 -2.58 -12.49
N VAL A 298 30.84 -3.16 -12.68
CA VAL A 298 29.96 -2.93 -13.83
C VAL A 298 28.76 -2.12 -13.38
N LEU A 299 28.59 -0.91 -13.92
CA LEU A 299 27.44 -0.04 -13.66
C LEU A 299 26.33 -0.36 -14.66
N LEU A 300 25.14 -0.75 -14.18
CA LEU A 300 24.01 -1.06 -15.04
C LEU A 300 23.33 0.22 -15.56
N PRO A 301 22.71 0.17 -16.76
CA PRO A 301 22.10 1.36 -17.34
C PRO A 301 20.87 1.86 -16.56
N GLU A 302 20.78 3.17 -16.32
CA GLU A 302 19.58 3.83 -15.77
C GLU A 302 19.26 5.13 -16.51
N ARG A 303 17.96 5.39 -16.74
CA ARG A 303 17.42 6.38 -17.68
C ARG A 303 17.67 7.85 -17.35
N GLY A 304 18.26 8.19 -16.21
CA GLY A 304 18.59 9.58 -15.90
C GLY A 304 18.84 9.85 -14.41
N PRO A 305 18.98 11.13 -14.03
CA PRO A 305 19.09 11.57 -12.63
C PRO A 305 17.76 11.42 -11.88
N ILE A 306 17.84 11.30 -10.57
CA ILE A 306 16.70 11.37 -9.64
C ILE A 306 16.74 12.73 -8.93
N TRP A 307 15.57 13.34 -8.76
CA TRP A 307 15.39 14.59 -8.02
C TRP A 307 14.80 14.29 -6.64
N TYR A 308 15.50 14.71 -5.59
CA TYR A 308 14.98 14.68 -4.22
C TYR A 308 14.38 16.05 -3.87
N ALA A 309 13.20 16.09 -3.24
CA ALA A 309 12.62 17.36 -2.81
C ALA A 309 13.52 17.98 -1.73
N GLY A 310 13.86 19.26 -1.88
CA GLY A 310 14.81 19.95 -0.98
C GLY A 310 16.30 19.63 -1.23
N GLY A 311 16.62 18.70 -2.14
CA GLY A 311 17.99 18.31 -2.50
C GLY A 311 18.39 18.68 -3.92
N GLY A 312 19.69 18.54 -4.22
CA GLY A 312 20.24 18.66 -5.58
C GLY A 312 19.90 17.46 -6.48
N LYS A 313 20.33 17.54 -7.74
CA LYS A 313 20.26 16.44 -8.72
C LYS A 313 21.25 15.33 -8.31
N GLN A 314 20.80 14.07 -8.22
CA GLN A 314 21.70 12.93 -7.98
C GLN A 314 21.56 11.87 -9.07
N TRP A 315 22.66 11.21 -9.39
CA TRP A 315 22.72 10.07 -10.30
C TRP A 315 22.74 8.80 -9.50
N ARG A 316 21.66 8.03 -9.54
CA ARG A 316 21.58 6.71 -8.92
C ARG A 316 21.95 5.63 -9.94
N ARG A 317 22.68 4.59 -9.53
CA ARG A 317 22.95 3.40 -10.36
C ARG A 317 22.98 2.14 -9.51
N THR A 318 22.53 1.04 -10.11
CA THR A 318 22.81 -0.33 -9.62
C THR A 318 24.12 -0.81 -10.23
N ALA A 319 24.96 -1.49 -9.47
CA ALA A 319 26.26 -2.00 -9.90
C ALA A 319 26.52 -3.42 -9.42
N VAL A 320 27.26 -4.18 -10.22
CA VAL A 320 27.79 -5.50 -9.85
C VAL A 320 29.30 -5.40 -9.77
N GLN A 321 29.86 -5.81 -8.64
CA GLN A 321 31.28 -5.84 -8.38
C GLN A 321 31.78 -7.26 -8.22
N TRP A 322 32.99 -7.48 -8.71
CA TRP A 322 33.73 -8.71 -8.53
C TRP A 322 35.09 -8.41 -7.93
N SER A 323 35.48 -9.22 -6.94
CA SER A 323 36.80 -9.11 -6.31
C SER A 323 37.38 -10.50 -6.03
N PRO A 324 38.64 -10.79 -6.45
CA PRO A 324 39.25 -12.11 -6.26
C PRO A 324 39.63 -12.40 -4.81
N ASN A 325 39.75 -11.38 -3.95
CA ASN A 325 40.15 -11.53 -2.55
C ASN A 325 38.98 -11.35 -1.55
N GLY A 326 37.75 -11.16 -2.07
CA GLY A 326 36.56 -10.95 -1.26
C GLY A 326 36.46 -9.61 -0.53
N ARG A 327 37.40 -8.69 -0.76
CA ARG A 327 37.34 -7.32 -0.24
C ARG A 327 36.83 -6.38 -1.31
N PHE A 328 35.90 -5.52 -0.94
CA PHE A 328 35.29 -4.57 -1.86
C PHE A 328 35.50 -3.12 -1.43
N THR A 329 35.83 -2.25 -2.38
CA THR A 329 35.86 -0.79 -2.22
C THR A 329 34.66 -0.17 -2.95
N PRO A 330 34.01 0.86 -2.38
CA PRO A 330 32.97 1.61 -3.09
C PRO A 330 33.49 2.17 -4.43
N PRO A 331 32.62 2.30 -5.45
CA PRO A 331 32.98 2.98 -6.68
C PRO A 331 33.48 4.41 -6.40
N PRO A 332 34.49 4.92 -7.13
CA PRO A 332 35.00 6.28 -6.93
C PRO A 332 33.91 7.35 -7.00
N GLY A 333 33.92 8.28 -6.03
CA GLY A 333 32.97 9.38 -5.93
C GLY A 333 31.53 8.97 -5.59
N ALA A 334 31.29 7.69 -5.27
CA ALA A 334 29.96 7.16 -5.03
C ALA A 334 29.62 7.08 -3.54
N THR A 335 28.39 7.41 -3.18
CA THR A 335 27.82 7.09 -1.86
C THR A 335 26.99 5.82 -2.00
N VAL A 336 27.32 4.77 -1.24
CA VAL A 336 26.59 3.50 -1.26
C VAL A 336 25.32 3.63 -0.42
N GLU A 337 24.16 3.43 -1.04
CA GLU A 337 22.86 3.46 -0.35
C GLU A 337 22.46 2.08 0.18
N ALA A 338 22.78 1.03 -0.59
CA ALA A 338 22.45 -0.34 -0.27
C ALA A 338 23.47 -1.28 -0.93
N GLU A 339 23.77 -2.38 -0.27
CA GLU A 339 24.63 -3.43 -0.82
C GLU A 339 24.17 -4.82 -0.37
N THR A 340 24.50 -5.83 -1.16
CA THR A 340 24.28 -7.25 -0.86
C THR A 340 25.41 -8.05 -1.47
N VAL A 341 26.05 -8.92 -0.68
CA VAL A 341 27.05 -9.85 -1.19
C VAL A 341 26.35 -11.12 -1.65
N ALA A 342 26.68 -11.58 -2.86
CA ALA A 342 26.09 -12.77 -3.45
C ALA A 342 26.44 -14.00 -2.60
N ALA A 343 25.41 -14.69 -2.12
CA ALA A 343 25.52 -15.79 -1.15
C ALA A 343 24.49 -16.89 -1.47
N GLY A 344 24.29 -17.81 -0.52
CA GLY A 344 23.24 -18.82 -0.60
C GLY A 344 23.57 -20.01 -1.49
N TRP A 345 22.56 -20.53 -2.19
CA TRP A 345 22.65 -21.74 -3.00
C TRP A 345 23.34 -21.50 -4.37
N ARG A 346 24.64 -21.18 -4.38
CA ARG A 346 25.46 -20.91 -5.59
C ARG A 346 26.34 -22.10 -6.01
N GLY A 347 26.63 -22.25 -7.30
CA GLY A 347 27.54 -23.26 -7.86
C GLY A 347 27.11 -23.73 -9.24
N ALA A 348 27.96 -23.59 -10.26
CA ALA A 348 27.62 -23.92 -11.65
C ALA A 348 27.16 -25.38 -11.82
N ASP A 349 27.90 -26.35 -11.26
CA ASP A 349 27.54 -27.77 -11.31
C ASP A 349 26.20 -28.05 -10.64
N ARG A 350 25.94 -27.37 -9.52
CA ARG A 350 24.70 -27.54 -8.77
C ARG A 350 23.50 -26.99 -9.53
N ILE A 351 23.65 -25.81 -10.14
CA ILE A 351 22.61 -25.19 -10.95
C ILE A 351 22.32 -26.05 -12.19
N ARG A 352 23.37 -26.54 -12.88
CA ARG A 352 23.23 -27.47 -14.01
C ARG A 352 22.49 -28.75 -13.61
N ALA A 353 22.86 -29.34 -12.47
CA ALA A 353 22.19 -30.53 -11.94
C ALA A 353 20.70 -30.27 -11.66
N PHE A 354 20.36 -29.13 -11.07
CA PHE A 354 18.97 -28.72 -10.86
C PHE A 354 18.19 -28.53 -12.16
N CYS A 355 18.71 -27.78 -13.12
CA CYS A 355 18.01 -27.54 -14.38
C CYS A 355 17.75 -28.85 -15.14
N ARG A 356 18.70 -29.80 -15.10
CA ARG A 356 18.51 -31.15 -15.65
C ARG A 356 17.38 -31.90 -14.94
N LEU A 357 17.39 -31.95 -13.60
CA LEU A 357 16.34 -32.63 -12.82
C LEU A 357 14.95 -32.02 -13.08
N LEU A 358 14.87 -30.70 -13.20
CA LEU A 358 13.63 -29.99 -13.50
C LEU A 358 13.10 -30.32 -14.90
N ALA A 359 13.98 -30.44 -15.89
CA ALA A 359 13.61 -30.85 -17.24
C ALA A 359 13.18 -32.33 -17.31
N GLU A 360 13.84 -33.21 -16.57
CA GLU A 360 13.56 -34.66 -16.56
C GLU A 360 12.30 -35.03 -15.76
N GLN A 361 12.07 -34.38 -14.61
CA GLN A 361 11.03 -34.78 -13.65
C GLN A 361 9.86 -33.79 -13.56
N GLY A 362 10.01 -32.59 -14.13
CA GLY A 362 9.01 -31.54 -13.99
C GLY A 362 8.92 -30.99 -12.55
N PRO A 363 7.75 -30.45 -12.13
CA PRO A 363 7.58 -29.86 -10.79
C PRO A 363 7.92 -30.82 -9.66
N ALA A 364 8.52 -30.29 -8.59
CA ALA A 364 8.72 -31.04 -7.36
C ALA A 364 7.34 -31.33 -6.69
N PRO A 365 7.13 -32.54 -6.12
CA PRO A 365 5.88 -32.87 -5.45
C PRO A 365 5.58 -31.94 -4.26
N TRP A 366 4.32 -31.53 -4.12
CA TRP A 366 3.87 -30.80 -2.93
C TRP A 366 3.84 -31.72 -1.71
N ARG A 367 4.44 -31.28 -0.61
CA ARG A 367 4.51 -32.02 0.66
C ARG A 367 3.87 -31.20 1.78
N ALA A 368 2.63 -31.54 2.10
CA ALA A 368 1.87 -30.84 3.14
C ALA A 368 2.53 -30.99 4.52
N GLU A 369 3.22 -32.10 4.76
CA GLU A 369 3.97 -32.38 5.98
C GLU A 369 5.10 -31.35 6.24
N CYS A 370 5.70 -30.79 5.18
CA CYS A 370 6.70 -29.71 5.32
C CYS A 370 6.06 -28.41 5.83
N VAL A 371 4.79 -28.16 5.50
CA VAL A 371 4.03 -27.00 6.00
C VAL A 371 3.79 -27.16 7.49
N ASP A 372 3.34 -28.34 7.91
CA ASP A 372 3.07 -28.67 9.31
C ASP A 372 4.33 -28.54 10.19
N ASP A 373 5.47 -29.09 9.72
CA ASP A 373 6.75 -28.99 10.45
C ASP A 373 7.23 -27.52 10.57
N LEU A 374 7.10 -26.73 9.50
CA LEU A 374 7.48 -25.32 9.54
C LEU A 374 6.61 -24.50 10.51
N VAL A 375 5.29 -24.74 10.53
CA VAL A 375 4.36 -24.13 11.48
C VAL A 375 4.77 -24.44 12.92
N GLN A 376 5.03 -25.71 13.22
CA GLN A 376 5.39 -26.15 14.57
C GLN A 376 6.69 -25.49 15.07
N ARG A 377 7.68 -25.31 14.19
CA ARG A 377 9.00 -24.77 14.57
C ARG A 377 9.05 -23.25 14.69
N THR A 378 8.15 -22.53 14.02
CA THR A 378 8.25 -21.07 13.88
C THR A 378 7.07 -20.31 14.50
N GLY A 379 5.95 -20.99 14.73
CA GLY A 379 4.71 -20.38 15.19
C GLY A 379 3.99 -19.54 14.12
N MET A 380 4.40 -19.61 12.85
CA MET A 380 3.70 -18.94 11.75
C MET A 380 2.40 -19.65 11.39
N THR A 381 1.50 -18.97 10.68
CA THR A 381 0.25 -19.58 10.21
C THR A 381 0.52 -20.61 9.12
N ARG A 382 -0.39 -21.59 8.96
CA ARG A 382 -0.29 -22.60 7.89
C ARG A 382 -0.20 -21.95 6.51
N ALA A 383 -0.94 -20.86 6.30
CA ALA A 383 -0.95 -20.12 5.05
C ALA A 383 0.37 -19.38 4.78
N GLU A 384 1.02 -18.79 5.80
CA GLU A 384 2.36 -18.20 5.64
C GLU A 384 3.40 -19.26 5.28
N ALA A 385 3.38 -20.40 5.99
CA ALA A 385 4.28 -21.52 5.74
C ALA A 385 4.11 -22.07 4.32
N ALA A 386 2.87 -22.27 3.87
CA ALA A 386 2.56 -22.74 2.53
C ALA A 386 3.04 -21.76 1.44
N LEU A 387 2.83 -20.46 1.62
CA LEU A 387 3.31 -19.45 0.66
C LEU A 387 4.84 -19.40 0.60
N LEU A 388 5.54 -19.47 1.74
CA LEU A 388 7.00 -19.49 1.78
C LEU A 388 7.59 -20.72 1.07
N LEU A 389 7.07 -21.92 1.39
CA LEU A 389 7.52 -23.18 0.78
C LEU A 389 7.19 -23.27 -0.72
N ALA A 390 6.17 -22.54 -1.17
CA ALA A 390 5.82 -22.41 -2.59
C ALA A 390 6.60 -21.30 -3.33
N GLY A 391 7.55 -20.64 -2.65
CA GLY A 391 8.40 -19.60 -3.24
C GLY A 391 7.76 -18.21 -3.32
N LEU A 392 6.75 -17.91 -2.49
CA LEU A 392 6.05 -16.61 -2.37
C LEU A 392 5.27 -16.15 -3.63
N PRO A 393 4.46 -17.02 -4.26
CA PRO A 393 3.72 -16.70 -5.49
C PRO A 393 2.84 -15.45 -5.34
N GLY A 394 2.89 -14.54 -6.31
CA GLY A 394 2.01 -13.37 -6.40
C GLY A 394 2.00 -12.47 -5.15
N ILE A 395 3.08 -12.48 -4.36
CA ILE A 395 3.08 -11.78 -3.06
C ILE A 395 2.92 -10.26 -3.20
N ASP A 396 3.38 -9.68 -4.31
CA ASP A 396 3.23 -8.25 -4.60
C ASP A 396 1.97 -7.89 -5.39
N ASP A 397 1.19 -8.87 -5.83
CA ASP A 397 -0.08 -8.62 -6.53
C ASP A 397 -1.01 -7.78 -5.65
N TRP A 398 -1.76 -6.87 -6.28
CA TRP A 398 -2.74 -6.03 -5.62
C TRP A 398 -4.08 -6.76 -5.47
N GLN A 399 -4.40 -7.71 -6.36
CA GLN A 399 -5.67 -8.42 -6.38
C GLN A 399 -5.81 -9.34 -5.17
N ALA A 400 -6.99 -9.38 -4.55
CA ALA A 400 -7.26 -10.28 -3.42
C ALA A 400 -7.18 -11.77 -3.81
N ASN A 401 -7.49 -12.11 -5.06
CA ASN A 401 -7.47 -13.48 -5.60
C ASN A 401 -6.23 -13.71 -6.49
N PHE A 402 -5.04 -13.41 -5.96
CA PHE A 402 -3.76 -13.58 -6.68
C PHE A 402 -3.40 -15.06 -6.95
N LEU A 403 -4.06 -16.00 -6.26
CA LEU A 403 -3.96 -17.44 -6.53
C LEU A 403 -5.24 -17.97 -7.17
N THR A 404 -5.08 -18.79 -8.21
CA THR A 404 -6.20 -19.52 -8.82
C THR A 404 -6.84 -20.50 -7.82
N ALA A 405 -8.04 -21.00 -8.14
CA ALA A 405 -8.71 -22.00 -7.30
C ALA A 405 -7.87 -23.28 -7.17
N ASP A 406 -7.22 -23.72 -8.25
CA ASP A 406 -6.34 -24.89 -8.24
C ASP A 406 -5.07 -24.67 -7.44
N GLN A 407 -4.42 -23.52 -7.56
CA GLN A 407 -3.24 -23.20 -6.75
C GLN A 407 -3.60 -23.20 -5.26
N ARG A 408 -4.73 -22.62 -4.88
CA ARG A 408 -5.25 -22.63 -3.50
C ARG A 408 -5.53 -24.03 -2.98
N ARG A 409 -6.11 -24.89 -3.82
CA ARG A 409 -6.37 -26.30 -3.51
C ARG A 409 -5.06 -27.08 -3.27
N VAL A 410 -4.04 -26.88 -4.11
CA VAL A 410 -2.72 -27.51 -3.93
C VAL A 410 -2.07 -27.08 -2.62
N LEU A 411 -2.08 -25.77 -2.31
CA LEU A 411 -1.48 -25.24 -1.09
C LEU A 411 -2.29 -25.52 0.18
N GLY A 412 -3.55 -25.95 0.06
CA GLY A 412 -4.45 -26.17 1.20
C GLY A 412 -4.88 -24.89 1.91
N VAL A 413 -5.07 -23.80 1.16
CA VAL A 413 -5.45 -22.47 1.71
C VAL A 413 -6.68 -21.91 1.01
N ASN A 414 -7.55 -21.20 1.75
CA ASN A 414 -8.66 -20.45 1.17
C ASN A 414 -8.23 -19.01 0.78
N SER A 415 -9.09 -18.25 0.08
CA SER A 415 -8.76 -16.89 -0.39
C SER A 415 -8.48 -15.90 0.75
N THR A 416 -9.18 -16.04 1.88
CA THR A 416 -8.98 -15.17 3.04
C THR A 416 -7.64 -15.46 3.71
N GLN A 417 -7.34 -16.74 3.95
CA GLN A 417 -6.05 -17.20 4.47
C GLN A 417 -4.88 -16.75 3.58
N ALA A 418 -4.98 -16.98 2.26
CA ALA A 418 -3.94 -16.58 1.31
C ALA A 418 -3.70 -15.07 1.29
N ARG A 419 -4.76 -14.25 1.29
CA ARG A 419 -4.66 -12.79 1.35
C ARG A 419 -4.01 -12.31 2.64
N THR A 420 -4.41 -12.86 3.79
CA THR A 420 -3.86 -12.49 5.09
C THR A 420 -2.37 -12.85 5.19
N ALA A 421 -2.01 -14.08 4.79
CA ALA A 421 -0.62 -14.52 4.76
C ALA A 421 0.22 -13.68 3.77
N ARG A 422 -0.37 -13.29 2.64
CA ARG A 422 0.28 -12.39 1.69
C ARG A 422 0.66 -11.07 2.34
N GLU A 423 -0.30 -10.38 2.97
CA GLU A 423 -0.03 -9.08 3.59
C GLU A 423 1.04 -9.17 4.68
N ALA A 424 1.04 -10.25 5.47
CA ALA A 424 2.06 -10.49 6.49
C ALA A 424 3.46 -10.68 5.88
N LEU A 425 3.60 -11.50 4.84
CA LEU A 425 4.89 -11.78 4.19
C LEU A 425 5.34 -10.64 3.25
N LYS A 426 4.41 -9.86 2.70
CA LYS A 426 4.71 -8.68 1.88
C LYS A 426 5.43 -7.59 2.67
N SER A 427 5.29 -7.56 4.00
CA SER A 427 6.06 -6.65 4.87
C SER A 427 7.56 -6.92 4.90
N LEU A 428 8.00 -8.13 4.51
CA LEU A 428 9.41 -8.48 4.44
C LEU A 428 10.10 -7.73 3.29
N SER A 429 11.32 -7.24 3.53
CA SER A 429 12.18 -6.72 2.46
C SER A 429 12.45 -7.81 1.42
N TYR A 430 12.73 -7.42 0.17
CA TYR A 430 13.07 -8.38 -0.88
C TYR A 430 14.26 -9.25 -0.51
N GLY A 431 15.30 -8.68 0.12
CA GLY A 431 16.44 -9.45 0.64
C GLY A 431 16.04 -10.53 1.64
N HIS A 432 15.12 -10.23 2.58
CA HIS A 432 14.61 -11.24 3.51
C HIS A 432 13.77 -12.32 2.80
N ARG A 433 12.95 -11.95 1.82
CA ARG A 433 12.16 -12.91 1.02
C ARG A 433 13.09 -13.87 0.28
N ILE A 434 14.12 -13.35 -0.38
CA ILE A 434 15.13 -14.14 -1.10
C ILE A 434 15.86 -15.08 -0.14
N ALA A 435 16.37 -14.55 0.99
CA ALA A 435 17.13 -15.35 1.96
C ALA A 435 16.31 -16.50 2.55
N LEU A 436 15.03 -16.27 2.87
CA LEU A 436 14.14 -17.31 3.40
C LEU A 436 13.87 -18.39 2.36
N VAL A 437 13.49 -18.01 1.13
CA VAL A 437 13.18 -19.00 0.08
C VAL A 437 14.46 -19.73 -0.39
N ASP A 438 15.63 -19.07 -0.41
CA ASP A 438 16.92 -19.73 -0.65
C ASP A 438 17.26 -20.75 0.44
N ALA A 439 16.97 -20.44 1.71
CA ALA A 439 17.16 -21.39 2.82
C ALA A 439 16.31 -22.66 2.66
N ALA A 440 15.14 -22.55 2.01
CA ALA A 440 14.28 -23.69 1.69
C ALA A 440 14.86 -24.59 0.59
N MET A 441 15.88 -24.15 -0.17
CA MET A 441 16.53 -24.96 -1.19
C MET A 441 17.54 -25.96 -0.56
N PRO A 442 17.37 -27.28 -0.75
CA PRO A 442 18.34 -28.27 -0.29
C PRO A 442 19.71 -28.11 -0.99
N GLN A 443 20.81 -28.41 -0.29
CA GLN A 443 22.17 -28.32 -0.86
C GLN A 443 22.38 -29.27 -2.04
N ASP A 444 21.82 -30.47 -1.98
CA ASP A 444 21.68 -31.36 -3.14
C ASP A 444 20.33 -31.10 -3.81
N PRO A 445 20.28 -30.61 -5.08
CA PRO A 445 19.01 -30.32 -5.73
C PRO A 445 18.07 -31.52 -5.83
N ALA A 446 18.57 -32.76 -5.91
CA ALA A 446 17.72 -33.93 -6.01
C ALA A 446 16.94 -34.23 -4.72
N ASP A 447 17.37 -33.69 -3.56
CA ASP A 447 16.59 -33.76 -2.32
C ASP A 447 15.27 -32.98 -2.41
N LEU A 448 15.16 -32.00 -3.30
CA LEU A 448 13.91 -31.25 -3.48
C LEU A 448 12.77 -32.15 -3.98
N TRP A 449 13.05 -33.11 -4.87
CA TRP A 449 12.08 -34.12 -5.33
C TRP A 449 11.91 -35.25 -4.31
N ARG A 450 13.01 -35.73 -3.71
CA ARG A 450 13.01 -36.87 -2.77
C ARG A 450 12.36 -36.57 -1.42
N LYS A 451 12.65 -35.39 -0.85
CA LYS A 451 12.28 -35.01 0.53
C LYS A 451 11.46 -33.72 0.61
N GLY A 452 11.52 -32.88 -0.42
CA GLY A 452 10.90 -31.55 -0.42
C GLY A 452 11.86 -30.43 0.01
N PRO A 453 11.33 -29.22 0.25
CA PRO A 453 12.14 -28.10 0.71
C PRO A 453 12.80 -28.35 2.07
N ASN A 454 13.93 -27.70 2.33
CA ASN A 454 14.68 -27.79 3.58
C ASN A 454 14.02 -26.94 4.69
N VAL A 455 13.10 -27.55 5.44
CA VAL A 455 12.36 -26.90 6.54
C VAL A 455 13.29 -26.48 7.68
N ASP A 456 14.32 -27.27 8.02
CA ASP A 456 15.25 -26.96 9.11
C ASP A 456 15.99 -25.64 8.88
N ARG A 457 16.55 -25.45 7.68
CA ARG A 457 17.28 -24.22 7.31
C ARG A 457 16.35 -23.03 7.19
N LEU A 458 15.16 -23.21 6.60
CA LEU A 458 14.15 -22.16 6.52
C LEU A 458 13.67 -21.72 7.90
N ALA A 459 13.37 -22.66 8.81
CA ALA A 459 12.96 -22.36 10.18
C ALA A 459 14.07 -21.63 10.94
N THR A 460 15.32 -22.08 10.80
CA THR A 460 16.48 -21.41 11.41
C THR A 460 16.63 -19.97 10.90
N ALA A 461 16.54 -19.76 9.58
CA ALA A 461 16.60 -18.43 8.97
C ALA A 461 15.44 -17.53 9.42
N TRP A 462 14.23 -18.08 9.53
CA TRP A 462 13.06 -17.36 10.03
C TRP A 462 13.22 -16.96 11.50
N LEU A 463 13.64 -17.88 12.37
CA LEU A 463 13.83 -17.62 13.80
C LEU A 463 14.94 -16.60 14.03
N ALA A 464 16.02 -16.63 13.25
CA ALA A 464 17.06 -15.60 13.30
C ALA A 464 16.53 -14.22 12.88
N LEU A 465 15.60 -14.18 11.93
CA LEU A 465 15.04 -12.94 11.40
C LEU A 465 13.91 -12.35 12.27
N ARG A 466 13.03 -13.20 12.81
CA ARG A 466 11.75 -12.80 13.43
C ARG A 466 11.53 -13.33 14.84
N GLY A 467 12.41 -14.19 15.35
CA GLY A 467 12.21 -14.90 16.62
C GLY A 467 11.05 -15.89 16.57
N THR A 468 10.76 -16.50 17.73
CA THR A 468 9.61 -17.39 17.90
C THR A 468 8.34 -16.57 18.10
N ARG A 469 7.28 -16.89 17.36
CA ARG A 469 5.97 -16.21 17.45
C ARG A 469 4.99 -16.98 18.33
N VAL A 470 4.06 -16.26 18.96
CA VAL A 470 2.91 -16.88 19.62
C VAL A 470 1.94 -17.33 18.54
N VAL A 471 1.41 -18.55 18.65
CA VAL A 471 0.42 -19.05 17.69
C VAL A 471 -0.87 -18.27 17.87
N ILE A 472 -1.30 -17.57 16.82
CA ILE A 472 -2.56 -16.84 16.79
C ILE A 472 -3.54 -17.62 15.92
N GLY A 473 -4.73 -17.90 16.46
CA GLY A 473 -5.77 -18.62 15.72
C GLY A 473 -6.12 -17.91 14.41
N GLU A 474 -6.22 -18.66 13.30
CA GLU A 474 -6.44 -18.09 11.97
C GLU A 474 -7.74 -17.29 11.86
N GLN A 475 -8.78 -17.73 12.58
CA GLN A 475 -10.06 -17.03 12.64
C GLN A 475 -9.94 -15.67 13.34
N LEU A 476 -9.21 -15.60 14.46
CA LEU A 476 -8.95 -14.36 15.18
C LEU A 476 -8.17 -13.38 14.29
N LEU A 477 -7.15 -13.87 13.58
CA LEU A 477 -6.39 -13.06 12.64
C LEU A 477 -7.26 -12.57 11.47
N ALA A 478 -8.09 -13.43 10.90
CA ALA A 478 -9.02 -13.06 9.83
C ALA A 478 -10.01 -11.98 10.28
N ASP A 479 -10.55 -12.09 11.50
CA ASP A 479 -11.45 -11.07 12.05
C ASP A 479 -10.70 -9.76 12.37
N ALA A 480 -9.46 -9.83 12.86
CA ALA A 480 -8.63 -8.66 13.09
C ALA A 480 -8.30 -7.91 11.78
N THR A 481 -8.08 -8.60 10.66
CA THR A 481 -7.85 -7.92 9.35
C THR A 481 -9.05 -7.13 8.83
N ARG A 482 -10.24 -7.34 9.40
CA ARG A 482 -11.45 -6.59 9.03
C ARG A 482 -11.55 -5.25 9.77
N ILE A 483 -10.89 -5.13 10.92
CA ILE A 483 -10.99 -3.96 11.82
C ILE A 483 -9.66 -3.19 11.97
N LEU A 484 -8.52 -3.87 11.84
CA LEU A 484 -7.19 -3.27 11.90
C LEU A 484 -6.69 -2.95 10.48
N PRO A 485 -5.70 -2.04 10.34
CA PRO A 485 -5.01 -1.86 9.07
C PRO A 485 -4.50 -3.20 8.53
N THR A 486 -4.96 -3.60 7.33
CA THR A 486 -4.79 -4.96 6.79
C THR A 486 -3.34 -5.40 6.73
N ASN A 487 -2.42 -4.48 6.42
CA ASN A 487 -0.98 -4.75 6.30
C ASN A 487 -0.23 -4.82 7.64
N ARG A 488 -0.90 -4.55 8.77
CA ARG A 488 -0.28 -4.57 10.11
C ARG A 488 -1.02 -5.45 11.13
N ALA A 489 -2.19 -6.00 10.80
CA ALA A 489 -3.00 -6.78 11.75
C ALA A 489 -2.21 -7.92 12.41
N ALA A 490 -1.50 -8.75 11.62
CA ALA A 490 -0.70 -9.84 12.14
C ALA A 490 0.43 -9.36 13.07
N ASP A 491 1.16 -8.33 12.66
CA ASP A 491 2.26 -7.75 13.43
C ASP A 491 1.79 -7.11 14.73
N ILE A 492 0.62 -6.44 14.71
CA ILE A 492 -0.01 -5.84 15.89
C ILE A 492 -0.35 -6.94 16.90
N LEU A 493 -1.07 -7.98 16.48
CA LEU A 493 -1.47 -9.04 17.39
C LEU A 493 -0.27 -9.82 17.94
N GLN A 494 0.73 -10.11 17.11
CA GLN A 494 1.94 -10.81 17.54
C GLN A 494 2.74 -10.01 18.58
N THR A 495 2.87 -8.70 18.36
CA THR A 495 3.61 -7.84 19.29
C THR A 495 2.85 -7.64 20.60
N ILE A 496 1.51 -7.62 20.57
CA ILE A 496 0.69 -7.62 21.80
C ILE A 496 0.86 -8.94 22.55
N ALA A 497 0.80 -10.08 21.85
CA ALA A 497 0.93 -11.41 22.46
C ALA A 497 2.29 -11.63 23.13
N ASN A 498 3.35 -11.15 22.50
CA ASN A 498 4.72 -11.27 22.99
C ASN A 498 5.55 -10.05 22.59
N PRO A 499 5.62 -9.02 23.45
CA PRO A 499 6.42 -7.81 23.22
C PRO A 499 7.93 -8.11 23.33
N ALA A 500 8.51 -8.74 22.31
CA ALA A 500 9.93 -9.11 22.28
C ALA A 500 10.84 -7.88 22.16
N PRO A 501 12.09 -7.92 22.68
CA PRO A 501 13.07 -6.85 22.48
C PRO A 501 13.26 -6.50 21.01
N GLY A 502 13.29 -5.20 20.69
CA GLY A 502 13.44 -4.71 19.31
C GLY A 502 12.14 -4.66 18.50
N SER A 503 11.01 -5.13 19.05
CA SER A 503 9.68 -4.88 18.48
C SER A 503 9.27 -3.41 18.67
N TRP A 504 8.31 -2.93 17.87
CA TRP A 504 7.85 -1.54 17.94
C TRP A 504 7.22 -1.18 19.29
N LEU A 505 6.73 -2.14 20.07
CA LEU A 505 6.17 -1.85 21.39
C LEU A 505 7.25 -1.72 22.48
N THR A 506 8.47 -2.19 22.21
CA THR A 506 9.62 -2.13 23.13
C THR A 506 10.74 -1.18 22.67
N THR A 507 10.59 -0.57 21.49
CA THR A 507 11.61 0.27 20.86
C THR A 507 11.09 1.70 20.71
N ASP A 508 11.79 2.65 21.35
CA ASP A 508 11.46 4.07 21.24
C ASP A 508 11.75 4.60 19.84
N GLY A 509 10.76 5.26 19.23
CA GLY A 509 10.91 5.92 17.93
C GLY A 509 11.39 7.36 18.06
N GLU A 510 12.36 7.75 17.25
CA GLU A 510 12.84 9.12 17.10
C GLU A 510 12.22 9.72 15.84
N SER A 511 11.28 10.62 16.02
CA SER A 511 10.52 11.24 14.92
C SER A 511 11.09 12.59 14.55
N GLN A 512 11.23 12.83 13.25
CA GLN A 512 11.55 14.13 12.69
C GLN A 512 10.49 14.50 11.64
N PRO A 513 10.09 15.78 11.54
CA PRO A 513 9.26 16.25 10.43
C PRO A 513 10.02 16.08 9.11
N GLY A 514 9.45 15.29 8.21
CA GLY A 514 9.91 15.12 6.84
C GLY A 514 9.03 15.88 5.85
N ASP A 515 9.27 15.63 4.56
CA ASP A 515 8.57 16.32 3.49
C ASP A 515 7.05 16.09 3.52
N TRP A 516 6.29 17.06 3.03
CA TRP A 516 4.83 16.99 2.85
C TRP A 516 4.04 16.74 4.13
N GLY A 517 4.62 17.02 5.30
CA GLY A 517 3.99 16.77 6.59
C GLY A 517 4.01 15.30 7.01
N ARG A 518 4.89 14.49 6.42
CA ARG A 518 5.16 13.13 6.87
C ARG A 518 6.09 13.16 8.06
N LEU A 519 5.90 12.26 9.02
CA LEU A 519 6.90 11.99 10.05
C LEU A 519 7.80 10.85 9.60
N GLU A 520 9.11 11.09 9.63
CA GLU A 520 10.12 10.05 9.51
C GLU A 520 10.50 9.63 10.92
N THR A 521 10.27 8.35 11.23
CA THR A 521 10.56 7.83 12.57
C THR A 521 11.58 6.71 12.45
N THR A 522 12.67 6.83 13.19
CA THR A 522 13.82 5.91 13.16
C THR A 522 14.16 5.41 14.57
N ALA A 523 14.98 4.38 14.66
CA ALA A 523 15.55 3.90 15.92
C ALA A 523 16.96 3.37 15.64
N THR A 524 17.84 3.39 16.65
CA THR A 524 19.21 2.85 16.54
C THR A 524 19.21 1.35 16.25
N SER A 525 18.24 0.62 16.79
CA SER A 525 18.07 -0.81 16.59
C SER A 525 16.61 -1.20 16.78
N GLY A 526 16.13 -2.20 16.03
CA GLY A 526 14.74 -2.65 16.11
C GLY A 526 13.77 -1.82 15.25
N THR A 527 12.49 -2.14 15.32
CA THR A 527 11.43 -1.42 14.61
C THR A 527 10.97 -0.24 15.47
N PRO A 528 11.03 1.02 14.99
CA PRO A 528 10.62 2.17 15.80
C PRO A 528 9.10 2.23 16.02
N PHE A 529 8.68 2.60 17.24
CA PHE A 529 7.30 2.99 17.52
C PHE A 529 6.92 4.26 16.76
N ASP A 530 5.75 4.30 16.11
CA ASP A 530 5.24 5.49 15.39
C ASP A 530 3.74 5.73 15.69
N GLY A 531 3.20 6.87 15.24
CA GLY A 531 1.78 7.20 15.44
C GLY A 531 0.77 6.24 14.79
N ASN A 532 1.17 5.47 13.77
CA ASN A 532 0.29 4.47 13.17
C ASN A 532 0.18 3.23 14.07
N HIS A 533 1.25 2.87 14.78
CA HIS A 533 1.21 1.82 15.81
C HIS A 533 0.29 2.20 16.96
N LEU A 534 0.27 3.48 17.38
CA LEU A 534 -0.66 3.96 18.42
C LEU A 534 -2.12 3.64 18.06
N TYR A 535 -2.59 4.08 16.90
CA TYR A 535 -3.96 3.82 16.47
C TYR A 535 -4.27 2.32 16.37
N GLY A 536 -3.41 1.56 15.66
CA GLY A 536 -3.62 0.13 15.45
C GLY A 536 -3.62 -0.67 16.75
N CYS A 537 -2.70 -0.37 17.67
CA CYS A 537 -2.61 -1.03 18.97
C CYS A 537 -3.83 -0.72 19.85
N THR A 538 -4.24 0.55 19.96
CA THR A 538 -5.41 0.93 20.78
C THR A 538 -6.69 0.23 20.33
N VAL A 539 -6.94 0.18 19.01
CA VAL A 539 -8.10 -0.55 18.45
C VAL A 539 -7.99 -2.05 18.77
N ALA A 540 -6.80 -2.65 18.59
CA ALA A 540 -6.57 -4.06 18.84
C ALA A 540 -6.79 -4.42 20.33
N LEU A 541 -6.28 -3.61 21.26
CA LEU A 541 -6.43 -3.84 22.70
C LEU A 541 -7.92 -3.90 23.10
N LEU A 542 -8.69 -2.87 22.73
CA LEU A 542 -10.12 -2.79 23.04
C LEU A 542 -10.93 -3.91 22.36
N TRP A 543 -10.59 -4.23 21.12
CA TRP A 543 -11.26 -5.30 20.38
C TRP A 543 -10.94 -6.69 20.98
N LEU A 544 -9.67 -6.98 21.30
CA LEU A 544 -9.28 -8.24 21.94
C LEU A 544 -9.94 -8.40 23.32
N ALA A 545 -10.01 -7.34 24.12
CA ALA A 545 -10.72 -7.33 25.39
C ALA A 545 -12.23 -7.60 25.24
N TYR A 546 -12.83 -7.27 24.11
CA TYR A 546 -14.20 -7.68 23.80
C TYR A 546 -14.27 -9.12 23.29
N GLN A 547 -13.33 -9.54 22.45
CA GLN A 547 -13.38 -10.81 21.72
C GLN A 547 -12.98 -12.04 22.52
N LEU A 548 -12.01 -11.92 23.43
CA LEU A 548 -11.37 -13.06 24.08
C LEU A 548 -11.95 -13.30 25.48
N PRO A 549 -12.31 -14.56 25.82
CA PRO A 549 -12.83 -14.92 27.13
C PRO A 549 -11.80 -14.66 28.24
N TRP A 550 -12.28 -14.63 29.49
CA TRP A 550 -11.39 -14.61 30.65
C TRP A 550 -10.61 -15.92 30.76
N GLY A 551 -9.29 -15.81 30.95
CA GLY A 551 -8.35 -16.93 30.94
C GLY A 551 -7.72 -17.25 29.58
N ASP A 552 -8.03 -16.47 28.52
CA ASP A 552 -7.29 -16.56 27.26
C ASP A 552 -5.89 -15.93 27.40
N PRO A 553 -4.80 -16.62 27.04
CA PRO A 553 -3.44 -16.10 27.21
C PRO A 553 -3.17 -14.77 26.48
N MET A 554 -3.82 -14.52 25.34
CA MET A 554 -3.69 -13.26 24.61
C MET A 554 -4.40 -12.12 25.35
N ARG A 555 -5.46 -12.42 26.09
CA ARG A 555 -6.13 -11.44 26.95
C ARG A 555 -5.24 -11.03 28.12
N ASP A 556 -4.53 -11.97 28.72
CA ASP A 556 -3.63 -11.71 29.85
C ASP A 556 -2.45 -10.79 29.46
N ALA A 557 -2.10 -10.74 28.17
CA ALA A 557 -1.06 -9.85 27.65
C ALA A 557 -1.50 -8.39 27.48
N LEU A 558 -2.82 -8.10 27.43
CA LEU A 558 -3.34 -6.75 27.11
C LEU A 558 -2.91 -5.66 28.10
N PRO A 559 -2.94 -5.87 29.44
CA PRO A 559 -2.50 -4.86 30.39
C PRO A 559 -1.01 -4.49 30.21
N ARG A 560 -0.16 -5.49 29.97
CA ARG A 560 1.27 -5.26 29.71
C ARG A 560 1.50 -4.50 28.42
N ALA A 561 0.75 -4.82 27.37
CA ALA A 561 0.84 -4.11 26.10
C ALA A 561 0.42 -2.63 26.22
N LEU A 562 -0.64 -2.33 27.00
CA LEU A 562 -1.03 -0.95 27.31
C LEU A 562 0.06 -0.20 28.09
N GLU A 563 0.69 -0.86 29.08
CA GLU A 563 1.78 -0.27 29.85
C GLU A 563 2.95 0.12 28.96
N LEU A 564 3.41 -0.80 28.11
CA LEU A 564 4.48 -0.54 27.15
C LEU A 564 4.10 0.56 26.15
N LEU A 565 2.86 0.58 25.66
CA LEU A 565 2.35 1.63 24.78
C LEU A 565 2.44 3.01 25.45
N ARG A 566 2.03 3.11 26.72
CA ARG A 566 2.15 4.35 27.51
C ARG A 566 3.61 4.73 27.76
N GLN A 567 4.52 3.78 27.93
CA GLN A 567 5.95 4.04 28.02
C GLN A 567 6.48 4.67 26.72
N ARG A 568 6.11 4.15 25.54
CA ARG A 568 6.50 4.73 24.25
C ARG A 568 6.02 6.18 24.10
N LEU A 569 4.82 6.50 24.59
CA LEU A 569 4.27 7.87 24.57
C LEU A 569 5.03 8.86 25.48
N ARG A 570 5.80 8.39 26.47
CA ARG A 570 6.63 9.25 27.32
C ARG A 570 7.96 9.64 26.68
N ASN A 571 8.28 9.10 25.51
CA ASN A 571 9.50 9.43 24.79
C ASN A 571 9.46 10.90 24.28
N PRO A 572 10.40 11.76 24.71
CA PRO A 572 10.43 13.18 24.30
C PRO A 572 10.78 13.40 22.82
N ARG A 573 11.29 12.38 22.14
CA ARG A 573 11.66 12.41 20.71
C ARG A 573 10.58 11.84 19.79
N LEU A 574 9.45 11.38 20.34
CA LEU A 574 8.33 10.88 19.55
C LEU A 574 7.43 12.04 19.12
N LEU A 575 7.10 12.10 17.84
CA LEU A 575 6.08 12.96 17.28
C LEU A 575 4.96 12.10 16.68
N ILE A 576 3.72 12.56 16.75
CA ILE A 576 2.55 11.86 16.19
C ILE A 576 1.55 12.84 15.59
N GLY A 577 0.69 12.32 14.69
CA GLY A 577 -0.39 13.09 14.08
C GLY A 577 0.11 14.23 13.18
N ALA A 578 -0.83 14.93 12.56
CA ALA A 578 -0.55 16.15 11.83
C ALA A 578 -1.76 17.10 11.90
N GLY A 579 -1.48 18.38 12.07
CA GLY A 579 -2.42 19.48 11.94
C GLY A 579 -1.81 20.57 11.05
N ARG A 580 -2.65 21.40 10.44
CA ARG A 580 -2.20 22.49 9.56
C ARG A 580 -2.87 23.79 9.94
N HIS A 581 -2.16 24.89 9.75
CA HIS A 581 -2.70 26.23 9.81
C HIS A 581 -2.01 27.12 8.77
N GLU A 582 -2.60 28.26 8.46
CA GLU A 582 -2.00 29.27 7.59
C GLU A 582 -0.84 29.97 8.30
N VAL A 583 0.26 30.26 7.59
CA VAL A 583 1.52 30.80 8.16
C VAL A 583 1.28 32.03 9.06
N ASP A 584 0.33 32.89 8.70
CA ASP A 584 0.03 34.13 9.41
C ASP A 584 -0.90 33.96 10.62
N GLU A 585 -1.45 32.76 10.84
CA GLU A 585 -2.34 32.43 11.95
C GLU A 585 -1.78 31.27 12.80
N PRO A 586 -0.66 31.47 13.54
CA PRO A 586 -0.06 30.42 14.34
C PRO A 586 -0.97 29.99 15.49
N PRO A 587 -1.12 28.68 15.74
CA PRO A 587 -1.99 28.17 16.77
C PRO A 587 -1.39 28.43 18.15
N GLN A 588 -2.18 29.04 19.04
CA GLN A 588 -1.78 29.28 20.43
C GLN A 588 -2.04 28.05 21.31
N VAL A 589 -1.47 26.91 20.93
CA VAL A 589 -1.52 25.68 21.72
C VAL A 589 -0.13 25.42 22.29
N GLY A 590 -0.06 24.90 23.52
CA GLY A 590 1.15 24.83 24.33
C GLY A 590 2.32 24.02 23.72
N PRO A 591 3.40 23.79 24.49
CA PRO A 591 4.68 23.27 23.99
C PRO A 591 4.64 21.84 23.41
N ALA A 592 3.49 21.17 23.53
CA ALA A 592 3.24 19.87 22.92
C ALA A 592 3.11 19.93 21.40
N LEU A 593 2.78 21.09 20.83
CA LEU A 593 2.73 21.25 19.38
C LEU A 593 4.12 21.64 18.84
N VAL A 594 4.64 20.85 17.90
CA VAL A 594 5.96 21.01 17.31
C VAL A 594 5.80 21.35 15.84
N ALA A 595 6.33 22.50 15.43
CA ALA A 595 6.34 22.92 14.03
C ALA A 595 7.18 21.95 13.18
N GLY A 596 6.65 21.58 12.02
CA GLY A 596 7.30 20.76 11.02
C GLY A 596 7.60 21.56 9.75
N HIS A 597 7.36 20.92 8.61
CA HIS A 597 7.65 21.50 7.30
C HIS A 597 6.60 22.55 6.90
N THR A 598 7.05 23.72 6.44
CA THR A 598 6.18 24.73 5.80
C THR A 598 6.01 24.40 4.32
N PHE A 599 4.78 24.15 3.90
CA PHE A 599 4.48 23.90 2.50
C PHE A 599 3.58 25.00 1.93
N ARG A 600 4.15 25.86 1.08
CA ARG A 600 3.49 27.08 0.58
C ARG A 600 3.10 28.00 1.75
N ASP A 601 1.82 28.30 1.90
CA ASP A 601 1.28 29.22 2.91
C ASP A 601 0.72 28.46 4.13
N GLU A 602 0.98 27.15 4.25
CA GLU A 602 0.58 26.31 5.40
C GLU A 602 1.80 25.80 6.17
N VAL A 603 1.72 25.82 7.51
CA VAL A 603 2.69 25.14 8.38
C VAL A 603 2.07 23.85 8.92
N VAL A 604 2.74 22.73 8.70
CA VAL A 604 2.34 21.46 9.30
C VAL A 604 2.92 21.38 10.71
N HIS A 605 2.09 21.04 11.69
CA HIS A 605 2.51 20.77 13.05
C HIS A 605 2.22 19.33 13.46
N HIS A 606 3.06 18.83 14.36
CA HIS A 606 2.95 17.50 14.95
C HIS A 606 2.83 17.59 16.47
N LEU A 607 2.28 16.55 17.10
CA LEU A 607 2.14 16.50 18.55
C LEU A 607 3.28 15.70 19.18
N ALA A 608 3.91 16.24 20.22
CA ALA A 608 4.86 15.54 21.08
C ALA A 608 4.14 15.07 22.36
N PRO A 609 3.76 13.78 22.47
CA PRO A 609 2.93 13.30 23.58
C PRO A 609 3.56 13.48 24.97
N ALA A 610 4.90 13.38 25.05
CA ALA A 610 5.66 13.57 26.29
C ALA A 610 5.59 14.99 26.86
N ARG A 611 5.12 15.97 26.07
CA ARG A 611 5.01 17.39 26.45
C ARG A 611 3.57 17.80 26.78
N LEU A 612 2.62 16.86 26.75
CA LEU A 612 1.24 17.12 27.12
C LEU A 612 1.11 17.42 28.61
N SER A 613 0.30 18.41 28.95
CA SER A 613 -0.10 18.69 30.33
C SER A 613 -1.07 17.65 30.90
N GLY A 614 -1.75 16.89 30.03
CA GLY A 614 -2.65 15.80 30.40
C GLY A 614 -3.54 15.34 29.24
N PRO A 615 -4.49 14.43 29.48
CA PRO A 615 -5.39 13.89 28.44
C PRO A 615 -6.29 14.94 27.77
N GLN A 616 -6.55 16.06 28.46
CA GLN A 616 -7.41 17.16 27.98
C GLN A 616 -6.63 18.35 27.42
N ASP A 617 -5.33 18.20 27.19
CA ASP A 617 -4.50 19.26 26.61
C ASP A 617 -5.07 19.69 25.23
N PRO A 618 -5.29 21.00 24.99
CA PRO A 618 -5.89 21.48 23.74
C PRO A 618 -5.05 21.13 22.51
N ALA A 619 -3.74 20.89 22.65
CA ALA A 619 -2.87 20.48 21.55
C ALA A 619 -3.31 19.14 20.92
N VAL A 620 -3.96 18.25 21.70
CA VAL A 620 -4.49 16.98 21.18
C VAL A 620 -5.58 17.21 20.13
N SER A 621 -6.38 18.26 20.29
CA SER A 621 -7.43 18.62 19.33
C SER A 621 -6.91 19.30 18.07
N PHE A 622 -5.66 19.75 18.07
CA PHE A 622 -5.03 20.38 16.90
C PHE A 622 -4.62 19.35 15.84
N ILE A 623 -4.16 18.18 16.27
CA ILE A 623 -3.97 17.05 15.35
C ILE A 623 -5.31 16.40 15.06
N SER A 624 -5.58 16.09 13.79
CA SER A 624 -6.85 15.50 13.38
C SER A 624 -6.72 14.00 13.09
N GLY A 625 -7.87 13.32 13.14
CA GLY A 625 -7.99 11.93 12.73
C GLY A 625 -7.76 10.89 13.83
N PRO A 626 -7.70 9.60 13.46
CA PRO A 626 -7.82 8.49 14.40
C PRO A 626 -6.72 8.39 15.45
N VAL A 627 -5.56 9.00 15.19
CA VAL A 627 -4.41 9.03 16.11
C VAL A 627 -4.70 9.89 17.34
N ALA A 628 -5.41 11.01 17.20
CA ALA A 628 -5.75 11.89 18.31
C ALA A 628 -6.73 11.23 19.30
N ASP A 629 -7.75 10.55 18.77
CA ASP A 629 -8.72 9.83 19.60
C ASP A 629 -8.10 8.61 20.27
N ALA A 630 -7.25 7.87 19.56
CA ALA A 630 -6.48 6.76 20.15
C ALA A 630 -5.58 7.24 21.29
N LEU A 631 -4.97 8.43 21.16
CA LEU A 631 -4.17 9.03 22.22
C LEU A 631 -5.01 9.33 23.45
N ARG A 632 -6.18 9.97 23.30
CA ARG A 632 -7.09 10.26 24.43
C ARG A 632 -7.48 9.00 25.19
N LEU A 633 -7.78 7.92 24.46
CA LEU A 633 -8.13 6.63 25.06
C LEU A 633 -6.98 6.02 25.85
N VAL A 634 -5.78 6.00 25.28
CA VAL A 634 -4.60 5.42 25.96
C VAL A 634 -4.21 6.23 27.19
N LEU A 635 -4.36 7.56 27.15
CA LEU A 635 -4.10 8.42 28.29
C LEU A 635 -5.20 8.37 29.36
N SER A 636 -6.43 7.97 29.00
CA SER A 636 -7.52 7.80 29.99
C SER A 636 -7.21 6.66 30.96
N PRO A 637 -7.46 6.82 32.28
CA PRO A 637 -7.32 5.71 33.23
C PRO A 637 -8.28 4.55 32.92
N ASP A 638 -9.45 4.84 32.35
CA ASP A 638 -10.56 3.88 32.19
C ASP A 638 -10.23 2.72 31.24
N ILE A 639 -9.35 2.95 30.25
CA ILE A 639 -8.96 1.90 29.32
C ILE A 639 -8.29 0.73 30.05
N ALA A 640 -7.56 0.98 31.14
CA ALA A 640 -6.91 -0.08 31.90
C ALA A 640 -7.92 -1.05 32.52
N ALA A 641 -9.05 -0.54 33.01
CA ALA A 641 -10.12 -1.37 33.55
C ALA A 641 -10.71 -2.28 32.47
N ALA A 642 -11.03 -1.73 31.29
CA ALA A 642 -11.60 -2.49 30.18
C ALA A 642 -10.70 -3.64 29.68
N LEU A 643 -9.37 -3.47 29.77
CA LEU A 643 -8.40 -4.47 29.34
C LEU A 643 -8.06 -5.52 30.41
N SER A 644 -8.43 -5.27 31.66
CA SER A 644 -8.12 -6.19 32.77
C SER A 644 -9.02 -7.43 32.76
N THR A 645 -8.51 -8.49 33.42
CA THR A 645 -9.27 -9.67 33.82
C THR A 645 -9.35 -9.63 35.35
N PRO A 646 -10.54 -9.69 35.97
CA PRO A 646 -10.64 -9.72 37.43
C PRO A 646 -9.90 -10.93 38.03
N ASP A 647 -9.33 -10.78 39.22
CA ASP A 647 -8.58 -11.85 39.88
C ASP A 647 -9.43 -13.11 40.08
N GLY A 648 -8.93 -14.25 39.63
CA GLY A 648 -9.62 -15.54 39.69
C GLY A 648 -10.80 -15.71 38.73
N ALA A 649 -11.13 -14.70 37.92
CA ALA A 649 -12.20 -14.79 36.94
C ALA A 649 -11.77 -15.63 35.72
N SER A 650 -12.67 -16.47 35.23
CA SER A 650 -12.46 -17.31 34.04
C SER A 650 -13.77 -17.54 33.30
N GLY A 651 -13.68 -17.92 32.03
CA GLY A 651 -14.83 -18.25 31.20
C GLY A 651 -15.31 -17.12 30.29
N GLU A 652 -16.44 -17.33 29.64
CA GLU A 652 -16.97 -16.41 28.64
C GLU A 652 -17.63 -15.20 29.29
N HIS A 653 -16.90 -14.09 29.35
CA HIS A 653 -17.34 -12.85 29.99
C HIS A 653 -18.57 -12.23 29.31
N ARG A 654 -18.83 -12.51 28.03
CA ARG A 654 -20.05 -12.06 27.34
C ARG A 654 -21.31 -12.79 27.79
N ASP A 655 -21.20 -13.89 28.54
CA ASP A 655 -22.32 -14.47 29.28
C ASP A 655 -22.53 -13.68 30.58
N ALA A 656 -23.67 -13.00 30.71
CA ALA A 656 -23.99 -12.21 31.90
C ALA A 656 -24.05 -13.08 33.17
N ARG A 657 -24.33 -14.38 33.05
CA ARG A 657 -24.35 -15.32 34.18
C ARG A 657 -22.94 -15.58 34.73
N VAL A 658 -21.90 -15.38 33.91
CA VAL A 658 -20.49 -15.51 34.27
C VAL A 658 -19.95 -14.19 34.80
N SER A 659 -20.17 -13.09 34.07
CA SER A 659 -19.54 -11.81 34.40
C SER A 659 -20.33 -10.94 35.37
N ALA A 660 -21.66 -11.11 35.46
CA ALA A 660 -22.51 -10.31 36.35
C ALA A 660 -23.67 -11.14 36.97
N PRO A 661 -23.39 -12.24 37.68
CA PRO A 661 -24.44 -13.14 38.20
C PRO A 661 -25.47 -12.44 39.08
N ASP A 662 -25.04 -11.56 39.99
CA ASP A 662 -25.94 -10.82 40.89
C ASP A 662 -26.89 -9.87 40.13
N LEU A 663 -26.40 -9.30 39.01
CA LEU A 663 -27.21 -8.46 38.15
C LEU A 663 -28.26 -9.30 37.40
N VAL A 664 -27.90 -10.52 36.96
CA VAL A 664 -28.87 -11.44 36.36
C VAL A 664 -29.99 -11.77 37.36
N ASP A 665 -29.64 -12.04 38.62
CA ASP A 665 -30.62 -12.32 39.67
C ASP A 665 -31.53 -11.10 39.94
N SER A 666 -30.97 -9.88 39.87
CA SER A 666 -31.73 -8.64 40.00
C SER A 666 -32.69 -8.40 38.84
N VAL A 667 -32.26 -8.68 37.60
CA VAL A 667 -33.11 -8.59 36.39
C VAL A 667 -34.21 -9.63 36.42
N ALA A 668 -33.89 -10.87 36.81
CA ALA A 668 -34.86 -11.95 36.96
C ALA A 668 -35.94 -11.58 37.98
N ALA A 669 -35.56 -11.05 39.14
CA ALA A 669 -36.49 -10.59 40.16
C ALA A 669 -37.36 -9.42 39.68
N HIS A 670 -36.80 -8.48 38.92
CA HIS A 670 -37.53 -7.30 38.43
C HIS A 670 -38.53 -7.64 37.31
N THR A 671 -38.19 -8.58 36.43
CA THR A 671 -38.98 -8.89 35.22
C THR A 671 -39.85 -10.14 35.37
N GLY A 672 -39.57 -11.00 36.36
CA GLY A 672 -40.20 -12.31 36.51
C GLY A 672 -39.64 -13.38 35.56
N LEU A 673 -38.54 -13.10 34.85
CA LEU A 673 -37.86 -14.05 33.97
C LEU A 673 -37.07 -15.10 34.76
N ASP A 674 -36.87 -16.29 34.17
CA ASP A 674 -35.86 -17.22 34.66
C ASP A 674 -34.44 -16.68 34.41
N ARG A 675 -33.44 -17.25 35.10
CA ARG A 675 -32.05 -16.77 35.08
C ARG A 675 -31.42 -16.79 33.68
N ASP A 676 -31.77 -17.76 32.82
CA ASP A 676 -31.25 -17.84 31.46
C ASP A 676 -31.86 -16.75 30.59
N SER A 677 -33.18 -16.56 30.67
CA SER A 677 -33.89 -15.50 29.93
C SER A 677 -33.47 -14.09 30.37
N ALA A 678 -33.25 -13.87 31.68
CA ALA A 678 -32.73 -12.62 32.22
C ALA A 678 -31.30 -12.32 31.72
N GLY A 679 -30.43 -13.33 31.70
CA GLY A 679 -29.08 -13.22 31.14
C GLY A 679 -29.10 -12.88 29.64
N TYR A 680 -29.98 -13.52 28.86
CA TYR A 680 -30.17 -13.20 27.45
C TYR A 680 -30.73 -11.80 27.23
N TYR A 681 -31.62 -11.31 28.10
CA TYR A 681 -32.12 -9.95 28.02
C TYR A 681 -31.01 -8.92 28.20
N LEU A 682 -30.13 -9.11 29.19
CA LEU A 682 -28.93 -8.27 29.38
C LEU A 682 -28.02 -8.29 28.15
N GLN A 683 -27.82 -9.45 27.52
CA GLN A 683 -27.07 -9.55 26.26
C GLN A 683 -27.72 -8.76 25.13
N LEU A 684 -29.05 -8.83 25.01
CA LEU A 684 -29.80 -8.05 24.03
C LEU A 684 -29.77 -6.56 24.33
N LEU A 685 -29.73 -6.11 25.59
CA LEU A 685 -29.60 -4.71 25.97
C LEU A 685 -28.20 -4.17 25.68
N ALA A 686 -27.17 -4.94 26.03
CA ALA A 686 -25.83 -4.40 26.21
C ALA A 686 -24.82 -4.76 25.11
N LEU A 687 -25.01 -5.85 24.37
CA LEU A 687 -24.00 -6.32 23.40
C LEU A 687 -24.24 -5.74 21.98
N PRO A 688 -23.16 -5.44 21.23
CA PRO A 688 -23.27 -4.80 19.92
C PRO A 688 -23.73 -5.78 18.83
N ASN A 689 -23.40 -7.07 18.94
CA ASN A 689 -23.69 -8.09 17.93
C ASN A 689 -24.22 -9.42 18.51
N PRO A 690 -25.30 -9.45 19.33
CA PRO A 690 -25.86 -10.69 19.85
C PRO A 690 -26.65 -11.40 18.74
N THR A 691 -25.95 -12.03 17.80
CA THR A 691 -26.55 -12.92 16.79
C THR A 691 -26.93 -14.24 17.44
N ASP A 692 -27.86 -15.00 16.85
CA ASP A 692 -28.26 -16.32 17.39
C ASP A 692 -27.08 -17.30 17.41
N VAL A 693 -26.07 -17.11 16.55
CA VAL A 693 -24.82 -17.91 16.57
C VAL A 693 -23.94 -17.49 17.75
N ASN A 694 -23.73 -16.18 17.92
CA ASN A 694 -22.89 -15.65 18.99
C ASN A 694 -23.46 -15.98 20.37
N VAL A 695 -24.75 -15.74 20.61
CA VAL A 695 -25.39 -15.99 21.91
C VAL A 695 -25.32 -17.48 22.27
N ARG A 696 -25.57 -18.38 21.31
CA ARG A 696 -25.42 -19.82 21.56
C ARG A 696 -23.98 -20.23 21.85
N THR A 697 -23.02 -19.60 21.16
CA THR A 697 -21.60 -19.85 21.39
C THR A 697 -21.20 -19.37 22.78
N TRP A 698 -21.57 -18.14 23.15
CA TRP A 698 -21.17 -17.53 24.40
C TRP A 698 -21.78 -18.25 25.61
N ASN A 699 -23.07 -18.60 25.51
CA ASN A 699 -23.81 -19.20 26.62
C ASN A 699 -23.70 -20.73 26.66
N ALA A 700 -22.97 -21.33 25.70
CA ALA A 700 -22.94 -22.78 25.45
C ALA A 700 -24.35 -23.40 25.29
N TRP A 701 -25.26 -22.68 24.62
CA TRP A 701 -26.66 -23.07 24.50
C TRP A 701 -26.98 -23.92 23.26
N LYS A 702 -27.92 -24.85 23.46
CA LYS A 702 -28.60 -25.54 22.35
C LYS A 702 -29.66 -24.61 21.71
N PRO A 703 -30.03 -24.82 20.45
CA PRO A 703 -31.06 -24.00 19.78
C PRO A 703 -32.41 -23.92 20.52
N ALA A 704 -32.80 -24.98 21.24
CA ALA A 704 -34.04 -25.00 22.02
C ALA A 704 -34.03 -24.01 23.19
N THR A 705 -32.91 -23.88 23.90
CA THR A 705 -32.75 -22.94 25.03
C THR A 705 -32.90 -21.50 24.55
N LEU A 706 -32.27 -21.15 23.41
CA LEU A 706 -32.41 -19.82 22.82
C LEU A 706 -33.87 -19.51 22.45
N LYS A 707 -34.59 -20.47 21.86
CA LYS A 707 -36.01 -20.29 21.51
C LYS A 707 -36.89 -20.07 22.74
N HIS A 708 -36.62 -20.80 23.82
CA HIS A 708 -37.34 -20.61 25.09
C HIS A 708 -37.13 -19.19 25.65
N ALA A 709 -35.89 -18.74 25.72
CA ALA A 709 -35.57 -17.38 26.17
C ALA A 709 -36.19 -16.30 25.26
N GLN A 710 -36.18 -16.50 23.94
CA GLN A 710 -36.84 -15.58 23.00
C GLN A 710 -38.36 -15.51 23.22
N ALA A 711 -39.03 -16.64 23.49
CA ALA A 711 -40.46 -16.67 23.77
C ALA A 711 -40.78 -15.94 25.08
N ALA A 712 -40.04 -16.20 26.15
CA ALA A 712 -40.25 -15.53 27.45
C ALA A 712 -40.14 -14.00 27.34
N LEU A 713 -39.18 -13.48 26.57
CA LEU A 713 -39.05 -12.03 26.35
C LEU A 713 -40.16 -11.44 25.47
N LEU A 714 -40.68 -12.21 24.50
CA LEU A 714 -41.81 -11.78 23.66
C LEU A 714 -43.11 -11.72 24.46
N ASP A 715 -43.36 -12.72 25.31
CA ASP A 715 -44.56 -12.80 26.15
C ASP A 715 -44.65 -11.63 27.13
N LEU A 716 -43.51 -11.15 27.63
CA LEU A 716 -43.41 -9.96 28.48
C LEU A 716 -43.33 -8.63 27.70
N GLY A 717 -43.32 -8.66 26.36
CA GLY A 717 -43.24 -7.45 25.53
C GLY A 717 -41.91 -6.69 25.62
N LEU A 718 -40.87 -7.29 26.20
CA LEU A 718 -39.54 -6.68 26.35
C LEU A 718 -38.76 -6.59 25.03
N VAL A 719 -39.15 -7.43 24.06
CA VAL A 719 -38.60 -7.47 22.71
C VAL A 719 -39.71 -7.59 21.67
N VAL A 720 -39.40 -7.26 20.42
CA VAL A 720 -40.29 -7.45 19.27
C VAL A 720 -39.69 -8.47 18.30
N ALA A 721 -40.55 -9.33 17.75
CA ALA A 721 -40.16 -10.22 16.66
C ALA A 721 -40.01 -9.43 15.36
N GLY A 722 -39.03 -9.78 14.54
CA GLY A 722 -38.86 -9.10 13.25
C GLY A 722 -37.73 -9.65 12.40
N LYS A 723 -37.46 -8.95 11.29
CA LYS A 723 -36.31 -9.19 10.44
C LYS A 723 -35.58 -7.88 10.19
N ARG A 724 -34.29 -7.85 10.51
CA ARG A 724 -33.41 -6.71 10.25
C ARG A 724 -32.20 -7.18 9.44
N GLU A 725 -31.76 -6.33 8.53
CA GLU A 725 -30.63 -6.64 7.66
C GLU A 725 -29.36 -6.91 8.48
N ARG A 726 -28.66 -8.01 8.18
CA ARG A 726 -27.39 -8.44 8.82
C ARG A 726 -27.43 -8.64 10.35
N ALA A 727 -28.62 -8.71 10.96
CA ALA A 727 -28.74 -8.91 12.41
C ALA A 727 -28.49 -10.35 12.89
N GLY A 728 -28.78 -11.36 12.04
CA GLY A 728 -28.57 -12.77 12.38
C GLY A 728 -29.36 -13.28 13.59
N ARG A 729 -30.49 -12.65 13.93
CA ARG A 729 -31.43 -13.02 15.00
C ARG A 729 -32.87 -12.66 14.67
N GLY A 730 -33.83 -13.26 15.40
CA GLY A 730 -35.27 -13.07 15.19
C GLY A 730 -35.99 -12.09 16.12
N VAL A 731 -35.34 -11.64 17.21
CA VAL A 731 -35.91 -10.72 18.21
C VAL A 731 -35.05 -9.46 18.38
N PHE A 732 -35.68 -8.33 18.70
CA PHE A 732 -35.05 -7.02 18.76
C PHE A 732 -35.59 -6.18 19.91
N LEU A 733 -34.77 -5.29 20.46
CA LEU A 733 -35.30 -4.26 21.35
C LEU A 733 -36.27 -3.35 20.57
N PRO A 734 -37.38 -2.89 21.17
CA PRO A 734 -38.23 -1.89 20.54
C PRO A 734 -37.45 -0.62 20.19
N GLY A 735 -37.65 -0.06 18.99
CA GLY A 735 -37.06 1.21 18.58
C GLY A 735 -36.38 1.24 17.21
N GLY A 736 -35.56 2.28 17.01
CA GLY A 736 -34.84 2.56 15.77
C GLY A 736 -33.72 1.55 15.48
N TRP A 737 -33.35 1.41 14.21
CA TRP A 737 -32.29 0.50 13.76
C TRP A 737 -31.16 1.30 13.10
N LEU A 738 -29.93 1.15 13.60
CA LEU A 738 -28.74 1.73 13.02
C LEU A 738 -28.16 0.78 11.99
N VAL A 739 -28.35 1.14 10.72
CA VAL A 739 -27.70 0.45 9.60
C VAL A 739 -26.21 0.76 9.64
N ALA A 740 -25.38 -0.29 9.57
CA ALA A 740 -23.93 -0.16 9.55
C ALA A 740 -23.35 -0.95 8.38
N LYS A 741 -22.25 -0.48 7.81
CA LYS A 741 -21.46 -1.25 6.82
C LYS A 741 -20.48 -2.17 7.53
N SER A 742 -20.15 -3.30 6.90
CA SER A 742 -19.06 -4.17 7.37
C SER A 742 -17.77 -3.35 7.55
N PRO A 743 -16.98 -3.55 8.63
CA PRO A 743 -17.06 -4.62 9.64
C PRO A 743 -18.06 -4.41 10.78
N ASN A 744 -18.67 -3.23 10.92
CA ASN A 744 -19.52 -2.96 12.08
C ASN A 744 -20.80 -3.79 12.08
N PRO A 745 -21.23 -4.25 13.27
CA PRO A 745 -22.55 -4.83 13.45
C PRO A 745 -23.61 -3.73 13.40
N PRO A 746 -24.71 -3.93 12.66
CA PRO A 746 -25.90 -3.10 12.82
C PRO A 746 -26.57 -3.43 14.16
N MET A 747 -27.21 -2.43 14.78
CA MET A 747 -27.80 -2.59 16.12
C MET A 747 -28.97 -1.63 16.34
N GLU A 748 -29.71 -1.85 17.43
CA GLU A 748 -30.75 -0.93 17.89
C GLU A 748 -30.16 0.43 18.30
N ALA A 749 -30.78 1.52 17.84
CA ALA A 749 -30.28 2.88 18.06
C ALA A 749 -30.15 3.25 19.54
N TRP A 750 -31.01 2.68 20.38
CA TRP A 750 -30.97 2.85 21.83
C TRP A 750 -29.61 2.47 22.47
N LYS A 751 -28.88 1.52 21.86
CA LYS A 751 -27.57 1.07 22.36
C LYS A 751 -26.42 2.02 22.03
N GLN A 752 -26.62 2.96 21.11
CA GLN A 752 -25.55 3.82 20.60
C GLN A 752 -24.73 4.51 21.72
N PRO A 753 -25.34 5.04 22.80
CA PRO A 753 -24.60 5.69 23.89
C PRO A 753 -23.68 4.75 24.70
N LEU A 754 -23.84 3.43 24.57
CA LEU A 754 -23.02 2.44 25.30
C LEU A 754 -21.62 2.26 24.69
N TYR A 755 -21.39 2.74 23.48
CA TYR A 755 -20.16 2.46 22.72
C TYR A 755 -19.43 3.71 22.29
N LEU A 756 -18.12 3.54 22.04
CA LEU A 756 -17.32 4.53 21.36
C LEU A 756 -17.31 4.27 19.86
N PHE A 757 -17.46 5.33 19.05
CA PHE A 757 -17.29 5.27 17.60
C PHE A 757 -15.95 5.89 17.22
N LEU A 758 -14.97 5.05 16.87
CA LEU A 758 -13.61 5.47 16.51
C LEU A 758 -13.32 5.14 15.05
N ASN A 759 -13.10 6.14 14.20
CA ASN A 759 -12.80 5.97 12.78
C ASN A 759 -13.79 5.03 12.05
N GLY A 760 -15.09 5.15 12.41
CA GLY A 760 -16.12 4.28 11.88
C GLY A 760 -16.03 2.83 12.37
N LEU A 761 -15.46 2.56 13.56
CA LEU A 761 -15.55 1.28 14.26
C LEU A 761 -16.34 1.46 15.56
N THR A 762 -17.17 0.48 15.91
CA THR A 762 -17.83 0.42 17.23
C THR A 762 -16.94 -0.34 18.22
N LEU A 763 -16.50 0.34 19.28
CA LEU A 763 -15.62 -0.22 20.30
C LEU A 763 -16.31 -0.25 21.67
N VAL A 764 -16.08 -1.33 22.41
CA VAL A 764 -16.48 -1.48 23.81
C VAL A 764 -15.31 -1.01 24.67
N THR A 765 -15.53 0.02 25.50
CA THR A 765 -14.50 0.66 26.33
C THR A 765 -14.72 0.46 27.83
N ARG A 766 -15.62 -0.46 28.21
CA ARG A 766 -15.99 -0.79 29.59
C ARG A 766 -15.74 -2.27 29.84
N THR A 767 -15.62 -2.65 31.11
CA THR A 767 -15.67 -4.08 31.46
C THR A 767 -17.06 -4.64 31.12
N MET A 768 -17.16 -5.95 30.89
CA MET A 768 -18.45 -6.57 30.58
C MET A 768 -19.50 -6.41 31.70
N PRO A 769 -19.14 -6.56 33.00
CA PRO A 769 -20.07 -6.32 34.10
C PRO A 769 -20.57 -4.86 34.13
N GLU A 770 -19.69 -3.88 33.91
CA GLU A 770 -20.09 -2.46 33.83
C GLU A 770 -20.96 -2.18 32.62
N LEU A 771 -20.70 -2.81 31.47
CA LEU A 771 -21.52 -2.64 30.28
C LEU A 771 -22.95 -3.16 30.51
N PHE A 772 -23.10 -4.35 31.11
CA PHE A 772 -24.42 -4.89 31.49
C PHE A 772 -25.12 -4.00 32.50
N ARG A 773 -24.41 -3.56 33.55
CA ARG A 773 -24.95 -2.67 34.57
C ARG A 773 -25.40 -1.33 33.98
N THR A 774 -24.56 -0.69 33.16
CA THR A 774 -24.89 0.59 32.50
C THR A 774 -26.14 0.46 31.63
N ALA A 775 -26.29 -0.66 30.91
CA ALA A 775 -27.48 -0.90 30.11
C ALA A 775 -28.73 -1.09 30.98
N TRP A 776 -28.61 -1.81 32.10
CA TRP A 776 -29.70 -2.01 33.04
C TRP A 776 -30.09 -0.75 33.80
N ASP A 777 -29.12 0.04 34.27
CA ASP A 777 -29.33 1.29 34.98
C ASP A 777 -30.18 2.26 34.13
N ARG A 778 -29.95 2.30 32.82
CA ARG A 778 -30.77 3.08 31.88
C ARG A 778 -32.22 2.60 31.85
N VAL A 779 -32.44 1.29 31.80
CA VAL A 779 -33.81 0.71 31.84
C VAL A 779 -34.50 1.07 33.15
N THR A 780 -33.81 0.96 34.29
CA THR A 780 -34.38 1.31 35.60
C THR A 780 -34.54 2.81 35.84
N ALA A 781 -33.86 3.65 35.05
CA ALA A 781 -34.00 5.11 35.05
C ALA A 781 -35.03 5.60 34.01
N ASP A 782 -35.96 4.73 33.60
CA ASP A 782 -37.01 4.97 32.60
C ASP A 782 -36.53 5.31 31.18
N ASP A 783 -35.22 5.23 30.89
CA ASP A 783 -34.65 5.27 29.53
C ASP A 783 -34.73 3.86 28.91
N THR A 784 -35.96 3.38 28.71
CA THR A 784 -36.24 2.06 28.13
C THR A 784 -36.16 2.06 26.60
N PRO A 785 -35.79 0.94 25.95
CA PRO A 785 -35.87 0.83 24.50
C PRO A 785 -37.32 0.97 24.01
N ARG A 786 -37.61 2.05 23.28
CA ARG A 786 -38.93 2.34 22.71
C ARG A 786 -38.83 2.93 21.32
N TYR A 787 -39.94 2.90 20.58
CA TYR A 787 -40.08 3.72 19.38
C TYR A 787 -40.20 5.18 19.80
N LEU A 788 -39.32 6.04 19.28
CA LEU A 788 -39.41 7.48 19.50
C LEU A 788 -40.59 8.04 18.72
N ASP A 789 -41.41 8.87 19.38
CA ASP A 789 -42.47 9.60 18.71
C ASP A 789 -41.88 10.65 17.76
N LEU A 790 -42.55 10.93 16.64
CA LEU A 790 -42.05 11.84 15.60
C LEU A 790 -41.71 13.26 16.09
N GLN A 791 -42.23 13.66 17.26
CA GLN A 791 -41.93 14.96 17.89
C GLN A 791 -40.61 14.99 18.68
N GLU A 792 -40.09 13.84 19.12
CA GLU A 792 -38.84 13.73 19.89
C GLU A 792 -37.58 13.73 18.98
N LYS A 793 -37.75 13.83 17.66
CA LYS A 793 -36.68 13.83 16.65
C LYS A 793 -36.19 15.23 16.23
N ALA A 794 -36.65 16.30 16.88
CA ALA A 794 -36.33 17.70 16.54
C ALA A 794 -34.96 18.14 17.06
#